data_AF-A0A936QMG7-F1
#
_entry.id   AF-A0A936QMG7-F1
#
_cell.length_a   1.000
_cell.length_b   1.000
_cell.length_c   1.000
_cell.angle_alpha   90.00
_cell.angle_beta   90.00
_cell.angle_gamma   90.00
#
_symmetry.space_group_name_H-M   'P 1'
#
loop_
_entity.id
_entity.type
_entity.pdbx_description
1 polymer ?
#
loop_
_entity_poly.entity_id
_entity_poly.type
_entity_poly.pdbx_seq_one_letter_code
_entity_poly.pdbx_strand_id
1 'polypeptide(L)'
;MKQERIFKRLLSKEIFRKAYIDEGINITNDEKSSVHGEFGNIGDTQVNWTDYKTQIIHWITNNRTQIEETIDALITPQLIEKRNDFITWIADTTTTNGLIEKAQSIINNEEIATTDVSEKLAEGGILPMFGMPTTIRNLYHGISRYLEPLSIDRAQSMAIYEFAPGAQKTKDKAIHQVIGFTSDFINTRIYGNETVTNARTSNQLPFSLNRWFVRCRACGFFETYSEEKKTELETEYHFDHCPGCGISNFEKYQQPKKLKSPRAYRTNLSSGSDTKDDSEFLLSRPPIFAERGNASTVQTINNALISISDNDVSWRVNTNSDKFFTGKLYNTNNRFPFNTGNGYWFNNQWLLNDLAVNKNENGYSISVQNNSTGQDEEIALASNKNTEIMRIAPSLVSLELDLDMQSNGVRSGYYSAAFLLQRILADKLDVDPAEIEIADIPTKTLDDGTDRRVAEIILTDELPNGSGFVRYLYNNFQNILAEAMIPPDPTNYLGKIHSTTHQHSCKDACYDCLKVYRNMNYHSLLDWKLGLAMMRVMSDATYVCGTDGNFKDYIELRDWPAFATELRDSFFTSFYSNSQTAQKGEINGLPIIYFCGQNKRNVIMIVHPFWDLRNIREANWLAEVKAEIDEYTTSRRGKVSIIDTFNLHRRPGWCYERLVIR
;
A
#
# COMPACT_ATOMS: atom_id res chain seq x y z
N MET A 1 1.66 -25.13 14.19
CA MET A 1 1.98 -23.69 14.14
C MET A 1 3.45 -23.49 14.48
N LYS A 2 4.34 -23.14 13.54
CA LYS A 2 5.75 -22.84 13.85
C LYS A 2 5.95 -21.43 14.42
N GLN A 3 4.92 -20.59 14.39
CA GLN A 3 5.00 -19.17 14.76
C GLN A 3 4.45 -18.93 16.17
N GLU A 4 5.30 -18.41 17.06
CA GLU A 4 4.95 -18.04 18.43
C GLU A 4 3.73 -17.11 18.51
N ARG A 5 3.59 -16.21 17.55
CA ARG A 5 2.55 -15.18 17.54
C ARG A 5 1.15 -15.75 17.35
N ILE A 6 1.01 -16.71 16.43
CA ILE A 6 -0.27 -17.38 16.19
C ILE A 6 -0.65 -18.20 17.43
N PHE A 7 0.33 -18.86 18.05
CA PHE A 7 0.12 -19.55 19.32
C PHE A 7 -0.34 -18.61 20.44
N LYS A 8 0.34 -17.48 20.64
CA LYS A 8 -0.05 -16.45 21.63
C LYS A 8 -1.49 -15.97 21.41
N ARG A 9 -1.91 -15.73 20.16
CA ARG A 9 -3.28 -15.30 19.84
C ARG A 9 -4.33 -16.37 20.22
N LEU A 10 -4.08 -17.62 19.85
CA LEU A 10 -4.96 -18.74 20.18
C LEU A 10 -5.06 -18.93 21.70
N LEU A 11 -3.92 -18.87 22.38
CA LEU A 11 -3.81 -18.99 23.83
C LEU A 11 -4.57 -17.86 24.54
N SER A 12 -4.40 -16.59 24.15
CA SER A 12 -5.17 -15.46 24.69
C SER A 12 -6.68 -15.70 24.60
N LYS A 13 -7.15 -16.17 23.44
CA LYS A 13 -8.57 -16.41 23.19
C LYS A 13 -9.12 -17.48 24.12
N GLU A 14 -8.39 -18.58 24.31
CA GLU A 14 -8.81 -19.66 25.19
C GLU A 14 -8.79 -19.25 26.67
N ILE A 15 -7.78 -18.48 27.08
CA ILE A 15 -7.69 -17.93 28.45
C ILE A 15 -8.86 -17.01 28.74
N PHE A 16 -9.17 -16.06 27.85
CA PHE A 16 -10.35 -15.21 28.04
C PHE A 16 -11.65 -16.00 28.01
N ARG A 17 -11.80 -16.98 27.09
CA ARG A 17 -12.99 -17.83 27.05
C ARG A 17 -13.23 -18.56 28.38
N LYS A 18 -12.18 -19.16 28.95
CA LYS A 18 -12.27 -19.84 30.25
C LYS A 18 -12.60 -18.86 31.38
N ALA A 19 -11.93 -17.71 31.44
CA ALA A 19 -12.22 -16.70 32.45
C ALA A 19 -13.67 -16.19 32.38
N TYR A 20 -14.19 -15.93 31.18
CA TYR A 20 -15.58 -15.48 31.00
C TYR A 20 -16.60 -16.52 31.47
N ILE A 21 -16.34 -17.80 31.21
CA ILE A 21 -17.25 -18.90 31.58
C ILE A 21 -17.18 -19.20 33.08
N ASP A 22 -15.98 -19.33 33.64
CA ASP A 22 -15.78 -19.79 35.01
C ASP A 22 -16.18 -18.73 36.04
N GLU A 23 -15.91 -17.44 35.77
CA GLU A 23 -16.32 -16.32 36.62
C GLU A 23 -17.78 -15.91 36.38
N GLY A 24 -18.43 -16.45 35.35
CA GLY A 24 -19.81 -16.10 34.99
C GLY A 24 -19.96 -14.63 34.59
N ILE A 25 -19.00 -14.10 33.81
CA ILE A 25 -18.96 -12.69 33.40
C ILE A 25 -20.22 -12.37 32.59
N ASN A 26 -21.02 -11.42 33.08
CA ASN A 26 -22.30 -11.10 32.46
C ASN A 26 -22.14 -10.12 31.28
N ILE A 27 -22.51 -10.59 30.08
CA ILE A 27 -22.49 -9.83 28.81
C ILE A 27 -23.89 -9.58 28.22
N THR A 28 -24.98 -9.89 28.93
CA THR A 28 -26.35 -10.00 28.37
C THR A 28 -26.97 -8.70 27.85
N ASN A 29 -26.33 -7.55 28.02
CA ASN A 29 -26.83 -6.27 27.49
C ASN A 29 -26.37 -5.98 26.04
N ASP A 30 -25.55 -6.85 25.44
CA ASP A 30 -25.01 -6.66 24.09
C ASP A 30 -25.80 -7.45 23.04
N GLU A 31 -26.61 -6.74 22.23
CA GLU A 31 -27.49 -7.33 21.21
C GLU A 31 -26.75 -7.91 19.98
N LYS A 32 -25.41 -7.85 19.91
CA LYS A 32 -24.63 -8.33 18.76
C LYS A 32 -23.42 -9.16 19.18
N SER A 33 -23.42 -10.43 18.82
CA SER A 33 -22.27 -11.33 18.92
C SER A 33 -21.21 -10.95 17.88
N SER A 34 -19.96 -10.73 18.32
CA SER A 34 -18.84 -10.56 17.40
C SER A 34 -18.32 -11.90 16.88
N VAL A 35 -17.84 -11.91 15.64
CA VAL A 35 -17.23 -13.10 15.01
C VAL A 35 -15.94 -13.54 15.70
N HIS A 36 -15.34 -12.67 16.53
CA HIS A 36 -14.10 -12.97 17.25
C HIS A 36 -14.33 -13.61 18.62
N GLY A 37 -15.53 -13.49 19.18
CA GLY A 37 -15.92 -14.07 20.47
C GLY A 37 -17.01 -13.26 21.16
N GLU A 38 -17.66 -13.87 22.15
CA GLU A 38 -18.69 -13.22 22.97
C GLU A 38 -18.04 -12.62 24.22
N PHE A 39 -17.32 -11.51 24.07
CA PHE A 39 -16.64 -10.81 25.17
C PHE A 39 -17.33 -9.49 25.59
N GLY A 40 -18.46 -9.19 24.96
CA GLY A 40 -19.26 -7.99 25.23
C GLY A 40 -18.60 -6.69 24.73
N ASN A 41 -19.23 -5.58 25.08
CA ASN A 41 -18.82 -4.23 24.74
C ASN A 41 -17.97 -3.60 25.86
N ILE A 42 -17.06 -2.72 25.46
CA ILE A 42 -16.21 -1.93 26.36
C ILE A 42 -17.03 -1.03 27.31
N GLY A 43 -18.18 -0.55 26.83
CA GLY A 43 -19.06 0.37 27.55
C GLY A 43 -18.57 1.83 27.49
N ASP A 44 -19.48 2.76 27.78
CA ASP A 44 -19.14 4.19 27.88
C ASP A 44 -18.03 4.38 28.91
N THR A 45 -16.96 5.08 28.54
CA THR A 45 -15.79 5.30 29.41
C THR A 45 -15.17 4.01 29.98
N GLN A 46 -15.27 2.89 29.25
CA GLN A 46 -14.71 1.58 29.65
C GLN A 46 -15.30 0.96 30.93
N VAL A 47 -16.52 1.35 31.32
CA VAL A 47 -17.16 0.85 32.55
C VAL A 47 -17.24 -0.68 32.55
N ASN A 48 -17.74 -1.29 31.47
CA ASN A 48 -17.87 -2.74 31.37
C ASN A 48 -16.50 -3.43 31.34
N TRP A 49 -15.56 -2.91 30.55
CA TRP A 49 -14.21 -3.50 30.46
C TRP A 49 -13.48 -3.49 31.81
N THR A 50 -13.68 -2.47 32.64
CA THR A 50 -13.05 -2.39 33.97
C THR A 50 -13.53 -3.53 34.88
N ASP A 51 -14.83 -3.85 34.82
CA ASP A 51 -15.41 -4.97 35.55
C ASP A 51 -14.90 -6.32 35.02
N TYR A 52 -14.91 -6.49 33.68
CA TYR A 52 -14.40 -7.70 33.03
C TYR A 52 -12.93 -7.93 33.38
N LYS A 53 -12.09 -6.89 33.28
CA LYS A 53 -10.65 -6.93 33.58
C LYS A 53 -10.41 -7.43 35.01
N THR A 54 -11.17 -6.94 35.98
CA THR A 54 -11.02 -7.33 37.39
C THR A 54 -11.32 -8.82 37.58
N GLN A 55 -12.39 -9.32 36.95
CA GLN A 55 -12.78 -10.73 37.02
C GLN A 55 -11.79 -11.64 36.27
N ILE A 56 -11.27 -11.20 35.11
CA ILE A 56 -10.24 -11.94 34.37
C ILE A 56 -8.94 -12.04 35.18
N ILE A 57 -8.50 -10.96 35.84
CA ILE A 57 -7.33 -10.99 36.72
C ILE A 57 -7.56 -11.96 37.89
N HIS A 58 -8.74 -11.93 38.50
CA HIS A 58 -9.12 -12.86 39.57
C HIS A 58 -9.00 -14.33 39.08
N TRP A 59 -9.53 -14.64 37.88
CA TRP A 59 -9.41 -15.97 37.31
C TRP A 59 -7.96 -16.38 37.07
N ILE A 60 -7.14 -15.51 36.45
CA ILE A 60 -5.74 -15.80 36.12
C ILE A 60 -4.92 -16.08 37.38
N THR A 61 -5.12 -15.31 38.44
CA THR A 61 -4.37 -15.46 39.70
C THR A 61 -4.74 -16.72 40.46
N ASN A 62 -5.97 -17.21 40.34
CA ASN A 62 -6.47 -18.38 41.08
C ASN A 62 -6.39 -19.71 40.30
N ASN A 63 -6.25 -19.69 38.97
CA ASN A 63 -6.37 -20.89 38.12
C ASN A 63 -5.07 -21.30 37.42
N ARG A 64 -3.92 -21.18 38.10
CA ARG A 64 -2.61 -21.49 37.50
C ARG A 64 -2.52 -22.89 36.85
N THR A 65 -3.03 -23.93 37.52
CA THR A 65 -3.01 -25.30 36.97
C THR A 65 -3.75 -25.39 35.64
N GLN A 66 -4.92 -24.75 35.54
CA GLN A 66 -5.71 -24.74 34.30
C GLN A 66 -4.99 -23.99 33.16
N ILE A 67 -4.25 -22.92 33.49
CA ILE A 67 -3.43 -22.18 32.52
C ILE A 67 -2.33 -23.10 31.95
N GLU A 68 -1.63 -23.82 32.82
CA GLU A 68 -0.58 -24.76 32.42
C GLU A 68 -1.14 -25.89 31.54
N GLU A 69 -2.27 -26.49 31.92
CA GLU A 69 -2.97 -27.51 31.11
C GLU A 69 -3.40 -26.97 29.73
N THR A 70 -3.88 -25.72 29.68
CA THR A 70 -4.27 -25.07 28.42
C THR A 70 -3.07 -24.87 27.50
N ILE A 71 -1.92 -24.45 28.05
CA ILE A 71 -0.68 -24.32 27.30
C ILE A 71 -0.24 -25.68 26.78
N ASP A 72 -0.23 -26.71 27.63
CA ASP A 72 0.20 -28.07 27.26
C ASP A 72 -0.69 -28.69 26.17
N ALA A 73 -1.99 -28.38 26.17
CA ALA A 73 -2.91 -28.84 25.14
C ALA A 73 -2.70 -28.16 23.78
N LEU A 74 -2.23 -26.90 23.77
CA LEU A 74 -2.10 -26.10 22.54
C LEU A 74 -0.67 -26.07 21.98
N ILE A 75 0.34 -26.29 22.82
CA ILE A 75 1.75 -26.07 22.47
C ILE A 75 2.21 -27.08 21.41
N THR A 76 3.05 -26.61 20.49
CA THR A 76 3.59 -27.45 19.41
C THR A 76 5.04 -27.84 19.71
N PRO A 77 5.56 -28.94 19.15
CA PRO A 77 6.92 -29.42 19.43
C PRO A 77 8.00 -28.34 19.25
N GLN A 78 7.82 -27.43 18.30
CA GLN A 78 8.77 -26.35 18.01
C GLN A 78 8.77 -25.21 19.04
N LEU A 79 7.75 -25.12 19.89
CA LEU A 79 7.58 -24.05 20.88
C LEU A 79 7.73 -24.54 22.33
N ILE A 80 8.00 -25.82 22.56
CA ILE A 80 8.08 -26.43 23.90
C ILE A 80 9.08 -25.70 24.80
N GLU A 81 10.23 -25.28 24.26
CA GLU A 81 11.25 -24.56 25.03
C GLU A 81 10.75 -23.23 25.60
N LYS A 82 9.74 -22.61 24.96
CA LYS A 82 9.12 -21.34 25.38
C LYS A 82 7.93 -21.51 26.33
N ARG A 83 7.62 -22.73 26.78
CA ARG A 83 6.48 -23.02 27.66
C ARG A 83 6.43 -22.10 28.88
N ASN A 84 7.55 -21.97 29.59
CA ASN A 84 7.62 -21.16 30.81
C ASN A 84 7.47 -19.65 30.53
N ASP A 85 7.91 -19.19 29.36
CA ASP A 85 7.72 -17.80 28.94
C ASP A 85 6.23 -17.51 28.72
N PHE A 86 5.47 -18.45 28.15
CA PHE A 86 4.01 -18.30 27.98
C PHE A 86 3.26 -18.26 29.31
N ILE A 87 3.65 -19.10 30.27
CA ILE A 87 3.06 -19.09 31.62
C ILE A 87 3.32 -17.74 32.28
N THR A 88 4.57 -17.28 32.24
CA THR A 88 4.97 -15.99 32.83
C THR A 88 4.22 -14.84 32.17
N TRP A 89 4.06 -14.88 30.84
CA TRP A 89 3.34 -13.87 30.08
C TRP A 89 1.85 -13.75 30.44
N ILE A 90 1.16 -14.88 30.70
CA ILE A 90 -0.24 -14.86 31.14
C ILE A 90 -0.36 -14.43 32.59
N ALA A 91 0.51 -14.98 33.46
CA ALA A 91 0.48 -14.71 34.89
C ALA A 91 0.87 -13.27 35.24
N ASP A 92 1.60 -12.59 34.36
CA ASP A 92 1.90 -11.18 34.50
C ASP A 92 0.69 -10.31 34.16
N THR A 93 0.01 -9.85 35.20
CA THR A 93 -1.16 -8.96 35.08
C THR A 93 -0.81 -7.50 35.30
N THR A 94 0.47 -7.14 35.48
CA THR A 94 0.87 -5.81 35.98
C THR A 94 1.88 -5.09 35.09
N THR A 95 2.73 -5.79 34.36
CA THR A 95 3.68 -5.15 33.45
C THR A 95 3.10 -5.02 32.05
N THR A 96 3.59 -4.03 31.30
CA THR A 96 3.18 -3.74 29.92
C THR A 96 3.38 -4.90 28.94
N ASN A 97 4.22 -5.87 29.28
CA ASN A 97 4.45 -7.06 28.45
C ASN A 97 3.44 -8.17 28.71
N GLY A 98 2.77 -8.15 29.87
CA GLY A 98 1.75 -9.12 30.26
C GLY A 98 0.50 -9.07 29.38
N LEU A 99 -0.24 -10.18 29.30
CA LEU A 99 -1.45 -10.29 28.47
C LEU A 99 -2.47 -9.18 28.79
N ILE A 100 -2.71 -8.92 30.08
CA ILE A 100 -3.77 -8.00 30.53
C ILE A 100 -3.45 -6.55 30.26
N GLU A 101 -2.25 -6.08 30.59
CA GLU A 101 -1.88 -4.69 30.31
C GLU A 101 -1.70 -4.44 28.81
N LYS A 102 -1.27 -5.45 28.05
CA LYS A 102 -1.28 -5.36 26.58
C LYS A 102 -2.70 -5.25 26.04
N ALA A 103 -3.66 -6.03 26.56
CA ALA A 103 -5.07 -5.88 26.22
C ALA A 103 -5.59 -4.48 26.58
N GLN A 104 -5.27 -3.96 27.78
CA GLN A 104 -5.62 -2.60 28.18
C GLN A 104 -5.07 -1.54 27.22
N SER A 105 -3.83 -1.69 26.77
CA SER A 105 -3.22 -0.74 25.81
C SER A 105 -4.00 -0.67 24.49
N ILE A 106 -4.56 -1.81 24.04
CA ILE A 106 -5.37 -1.91 22.82
C ILE A 106 -6.77 -1.35 23.06
N ILE A 107 -7.36 -1.60 24.22
CA ILE A 107 -8.67 -1.03 24.59
C ILE A 107 -8.60 0.50 24.66
N ASN A 108 -7.48 1.04 25.15
CA ASN A 108 -7.20 2.48 25.18
C ASN A 108 -6.91 3.07 23.80
N ASN A 109 -6.61 2.25 22.78
CA ASN A 109 -6.32 2.74 21.44
C ASN A 109 -7.60 3.21 20.74
N GLU A 110 -7.73 4.52 20.55
CA GLU A 110 -8.88 5.12 19.86
C GLU A 110 -8.83 4.98 18.33
N GLU A 111 -7.66 4.67 17.76
CA GLU A 111 -7.49 4.46 16.32
C GLU A 111 -8.26 3.22 15.83
N ILE A 112 -8.55 2.29 16.76
CA ILE A 112 -9.43 1.13 16.51
C ILE A 112 -10.87 1.54 16.82
N ALA A 113 -11.72 1.58 15.78
CA ALA A 113 -13.03 2.22 15.83
C ALA A 113 -14.07 1.47 16.68
N THR A 114 -14.00 0.13 16.72
CA THR A 114 -15.03 -0.72 17.34
C THR A 114 -15.08 -0.59 18.86
N THR A 115 -16.26 -0.83 19.42
CA THR A 115 -16.52 -0.88 20.87
C THR A 115 -16.70 -2.31 21.38
N ASP A 116 -16.75 -3.30 20.49
CA ASP A 116 -16.72 -4.72 20.85
C ASP A 116 -15.33 -5.12 21.33
N VAL A 117 -15.26 -5.77 22.51
CA VAL A 117 -13.98 -6.15 23.13
C VAL A 117 -13.23 -7.14 22.26
N SER A 118 -13.93 -8.14 21.71
CA SER A 118 -13.28 -9.22 20.96
C SER A 118 -12.74 -8.74 19.61
N GLU A 119 -13.50 -7.87 18.92
CA GLU A 119 -13.07 -7.26 17.67
C GLU A 119 -11.90 -6.30 17.91
N LYS A 120 -11.98 -5.46 18.95
CA LYS A 120 -10.89 -4.52 19.29
C LYS A 120 -9.58 -5.24 19.61
N LEU A 121 -9.65 -6.33 20.39
CA LEU A 121 -8.49 -7.15 20.72
C LEU A 121 -8.00 -7.99 19.53
N ALA A 122 -8.87 -8.36 18.58
CA ALA A 122 -8.46 -9.02 17.35
C ALA A 122 -7.73 -8.06 16.40
N GLU A 123 -8.25 -6.84 16.18
CA GLU A 123 -7.59 -5.80 15.37
C GLU A 123 -6.25 -5.36 15.99
N GLY A 124 -6.17 -5.31 17.33
CA GLY A 124 -4.93 -5.07 18.07
C GLY A 124 -3.95 -6.26 18.11
N GLY A 125 -4.33 -7.42 17.56
CA GLY A 125 -3.47 -8.59 17.40
C GLY A 125 -3.28 -9.46 18.63
N ILE A 126 -4.11 -9.29 19.66
CA ILE A 126 -4.16 -10.17 20.87
C ILE A 126 -4.99 -11.42 20.60
N LEU A 127 -6.08 -11.28 19.85
CA LEU A 127 -6.94 -12.39 19.45
C LEU A 127 -6.75 -12.75 17.97
N PRO A 128 -7.10 -13.98 17.55
CA PRO A 128 -7.16 -14.33 16.15
C PRO A 128 -8.26 -13.54 15.44
N MET A 129 -7.96 -13.03 14.25
CA MET A 129 -8.99 -12.51 13.35
C MET A 129 -9.65 -13.66 12.57
N PHE A 130 -10.97 -13.74 12.60
CA PHE A 130 -11.76 -14.70 11.84
C PHE A 130 -12.26 -14.07 10.53
N GLY A 131 -12.35 -14.88 9.47
CA GLY A 131 -12.33 -14.49 8.05
C GLY A 131 -13.52 -13.72 7.46
N MET A 132 -14.22 -12.88 8.24
CA MET A 132 -15.07 -11.83 7.68
C MET A 132 -14.34 -10.48 7.79
N PRO A 133 -14.54 -9.53 6.85
CA PRO A 133 -13.97 -8.20 6.98
C PRO A 133 -14.45 -7.58 8.30
N THR A 134 -13.52 -7.30 9.22
CA THR A 134 -13.82 -6.73 10.54
C THR A 134 -13.92 -5.22 10.44
N THR A 135 -13.08 -4.62 9.61
CA THR A 135 -13.04 -3.18 9.33
C THR A 135 -14.09 -2.78 8.28
N ILE A 136 -15.35 -3.18 8.46
CA ILE A 136 -16.44 -2.70 7.59
C ILE A 136 -16.77 -1.25 7.94
N ARG A 137 -17.06 -0.44 6.92
CA ARG A 137 -17.55 0.93 7.07
C ARG A 137 -18.86 1.07 6.31
N ASN A 138 -19.85 1.65 6.99
CA ASN A 138 -21.18 1.86 6.45
C ASN A 138 -21.26 3.22 5.75
N LEU A 139 -21.91 3.24 4.59
CA LEU A 139 -22.45 4.44 3.96
C LEU A 139 -23.94 4.49 4.24
N TYR A 140 -24.37 5.40 5.11
CA TYR A 140 -25.78 5.62 5.39
C TYR A 140 -26.43 6.45 4.28
N HIS A 141 -27.47 5.89 3.67
CA HIS A 141 -28.19 6.53 2.56
C HIS A 141 -29.65 6.85 2.88
N GLY A 142 -30.20 6.35 3.98
CA GLY A 142 -31.56 6.66 4.42
C GLY A 142 -31.90 6.06 5.77
N ILE A 143 -33.12 6.30 6.24
CA ILE A 143 -33.69 5.71 7.46
C ILE A 143 -35.09 5.22 7.12
N SER A 144 -35.45 4.02 7.59
CA SER A 144 -36.76 3.42 7.37
C SER A 144 -37.82 4.01 8.32
N ARG A 145 -39.10 3.77 8.02
CA ARG A 145 -40.21 4.12 8.93
C ARG A 145 -40.17 3.38 10.28
N TYR A 146 -39.41 2.29 10.35
CA TYR A 146 -39.20 1.48 11.54
C TYR A 146 -37.92 1.87 12.28
N LEU A 147 -37.37 3.05 11.98
CA LEU A 147 -36.15 3.57 12.58
C LEU A 147 -34.90 2.73 12.27
N GLU A 148 -34.91 1.97 11.18
CA GLU A 148 -33.75 1.18 10.76
C GLU A 148 -32.87 2.00 9.79
N PRO A 149 -31.56 2.17 10.07
CA PRO A 149 -30.63 2.80 9.14
C PRO A 149 -30.47 1.98 7.86
N LEU A 150 -30.66 2.60 6.70
CA LEU A 150 -30.38 2.01 5.39
C LEU A 150 -28.94 2.32 5.01
N SER A 151 -28.15 1.27 4.73
CA SER A 151 -26.72 1.39 4.50
C SER A 151 -26.19 0.51 3.38
N ILE A 152 -25.02 0.90 2.85
CA ILE A 152 -24.18 0.11 1.95
C ILE A 152 -22.85 -0.09 2.67
N ASP A 153 -22.35 -1.32 2.73
CA ASP A 153 -21.11 -1.66 3.41
C ASP A 153 -19.94 -1.86 2.44
N ARG A 154 -18.74 -1.48 2.88
CA ARG A 154 -17.47 -1.83 2.22
C ARG A 154 -16.39 -2.03 3.27
N ALA A 155 -15.38 -2.84 2.95
CA ALA A 155 -14.14 -2.86 3.74
C ALA A 155 -13.51 -1.45 3.77
N GLN A 156 -12.93 -1.04 4.89
CA GLN A 156 -12.40 0.31 5.12
C GLN A 156 -11.40 0.73 4.04
N SER A 157 -10.53 -0.20 3.63
CA SER A 157 -9.54 0.00 2.56
C SER A 157 -10.17 0.33 1.20
N MET A 158 -11.42 -0.09 0.97
CA MET A 158 -12.22 0.28 -0.21
C MET A 158 -13.04 1.54 0.04
N ALA A 159 -13.63 1.67 1.23
CA ALA A 159 -14.51 2.77 1.60
C ALA A 159 -13.83 4.14 1.48
N ILE A 160 -12.52 4.23 1.76
CA ILE A 160 -11.76 5.49 1.65
C ILE A 160 -11.72 6.10 0.24
N TYR A 161 -12.01 5.34 -0.81
CA TYR A 161 -12.12 5.87 -2.18
C TYR A 161 -13.54 5.67 -2.75
N GLU A 162 -14.20 4.55 -2.46
CA GLU A 162 -15.55 4.29 -2.95
C GLU A 162 -16.60 5.19 -2.30
N PHE A 163 -16.43 5.50 -1.02
CA PHE A 163 -17.31 6.37 -0.25
C PHE A 163 -16.65 7.72 0.03
N ALA A 164 -15.61 8.09 -0.71
CA ALA A 164 -15.05 9.44 -0.59
C ALA A 164 -16.13 10.50 -0.89
N PRO A 165 -16.15 11.66 -0.20
CA PRO A 165 -17.08 12.74 -0.50
C PRO A 165 -17.05 13.12 -1.99
N GLY A 166 -18.23 13.30 -2.58
CA GLY A 166 -18.41 13.50 -4.02
C GLY A 166 -18.68 12.20 -4.80
N ALA A 167 -18.26 11.04 -4.29
CA ALA A 167 -18.54 9.75 -4.93
C ALA A 167 -20.03 9.42 -4.95
N GLN A 168 -20.46 8.70 -5.99
CA GLN A 168 -21.85 8.28 -6.18
C GLN A 168 -21.98 6.76 -6.14
N LYS A 169 -23.02 6.28 -5.45
CA LYS A 169 -23.34 4.85 -5.35
C LYS A 169 -24.78 4.60 -5.76
N THR A 170 -24.97 3.58 -6.60
CA THR A 170 -26.29 3.15 -7.03
C THR A 170 -26.80 2.05 -6.11
N LYS A 171 -27.98 2.24 -5.53
CA LYS A 171 -28.68 1.26 -4.71
C LYS A 171 -30.18 1.37 -4.99
N ASP A 172 -30.85 0.25 -5.22
CA ASP A 172 -32.30 0.20 -5.50
C ASP A 172 -32.75 1.13 -6.63
N LYS A 173 -31.95 1.20 -7.70
CA LYS A 173 -32.10 2.08 -8.87
C LYS A 173 -31.93 3.59 -8.60
N ALA A 174 -31.73 4.00 -7.36
CA ALA A 174 -31.43 5.36 -6.99
C ALA A 174 -29.93 5.60 -6.85
N ILE A 175 -29.49 6.81 -7.16
CA ILE A 175 -28.11 7.25 -7.01
C ILE A 175 -28.00 8.10 -5.75
N HIS A 176 -27.07 7.72 -4.88
CA HIS A 176 -26.80 8.38 -3.62
C HIS A 176 -25.38 8.96 -3.66
N GLN A 177 -25.28 10.28 -3.47
CA GLN A 177 -24.00 10.99 -3.41
C GLN A 177 -23.51 11.09 -1.96
N VAL A 178 -22.25 10.72 -1.73
CA VAL A 178 -21.61 10.89 -0.42
C VAL A 178 -21.27 12.35 -0.21
N ILE A 179 -21.70 12.92 0.92
CA ILE A 179 -21.48 14.35 1.24
C ILE A 179 -20.50 14.55 2.39
N GLY A 180 -20.21 13.49 3.15
CA GLY A 180 -19.34 13.57 4.32
C GLY A 180 -19.34 12.32 5.19
N PHE A 181 -18.97 12.50 6.45
CA PHE A 181 -18.73 11.45 7.43
C PHE A 181 -19.61 11.61 8.67
N THR A 182 -19.83 10.50 9.35
CA THR A 182 -20.64 10.41 10.57
C THR A 182 -20.11 9.31 11.48
N SER A 183 -20.60 9.28 12.72
CA SER A 183 -20.48 8.10 13.58
C SER A 183 -21.67 7.16 13.31
N ASP A 184 -21.57 5.90 13.73
CA ASP A 184 -22.62 4.92 13.46
C ASP A 184 -24.00 5.36 13.91
N PHE A 185 -25.03 5.04 13.12
CA PHE A 185 -26.39 5.37 13.47
C PHE A 185 -26.91 4.36 14.50
N ILE A 186 -27.47 4.89 15.58
CA ILE A 186 -28.00 4.12 16.70
C ILE A 186 -29.44 4.52 16.99
N ASN A 187 -30.22 3.55 17.46
CA ASN A 187 -31.55 3.79 17.99
C ASN A 187 -31.43 4.11 19.47
N THR A 188 -32.13 5.14 19.91
CA THR A 188 -32.12 5.59 21.30
C THR A 188 -33.49 6.14 21.69
N ARG A 189 -33.70 6.39 22.98
CA ARG A 189 -34.91 7.04 23.49
C ARG A 189 -34.58 8.43 24.01
N ILE A 190 -35.19 9.44 23.41
CA ILE A 190 -35.08 10.85 23.85
C ILE A 190 -36.46 11.32 24.29
N TYR A 191 -36.57 11.81 25.52
CA TYR A 191 -37.84 12.19 26.16
C TYR A 191 -38.91 11.07 26.09
N GLY A 192 -38.48 9.80 26.19
CA GLY A 192 -39.36 8.63 26.14
C GLY A 192 -39.76 8.16 24.74
N ASN A 193 -39.41 8.90 23.68
CA ASN A 193 -39.70 8.52 22.29
C ASN A 193 -38.49 7.88 21.63
N GLU A 194 -38.72 6.80 20.89
CA GLU A 194 -37.69 6.15 20.09
C GLU A 194 -37.28 7.03 18.90
N THR A 195 -35.98 7.15 18.66
CA THR A 195 -35.41 8.02 17.63
C THR A 195 -34.07 7.47 17.15
N VAL A 196 -33.62 7.94 16.00
CA VAL A 196 -32.30 7.63 15.44
C VAL A 196 -31.37 8.84 15.62
N THR A 197 -30.13 8.58 16.03
CA THR A 197 -29.05 9.59 16.10
C THR A 197 -27.70 8.93 15.85
N ASN A 198 -26.61 9.69 15.81
CA ASN A 198 -25.27 9.13 15.68
C ASN A 198 -24.69 8.75 17.06
N ALA A 199 -23.92 7.68 17.10
CA ALA A 199 -23.26 7.18 18.30
C ALA A 199 -22.34 8.25 18.90
N ARG A 200 -22.35 8.34 20.23
CA ARG A 200 -21.39 9.17 20.97
C ARG A 200 -20.07 8.42 21.02
N THR A 201 -19.01 9.08 20.58
CA THR A 201 -17.64 8.56 20.64
C THR A 201 -16.86 9.30 21.72
N SER A 202 -15.78 8.70 22.23
CA SER A 202 -14.92 9.33 23.25
C SER A 202 -14.40 10.69 22.78
N ASN A 203 -13.94 10.76 21.53
CA ASN A 203 -13.47 11.99 20.89
C ASN A 203 -14.60 12.87 20.32
N GLN A 204 -15.85 12.41 20.34
CA GLN A 204 -17.03 13.06 19.74
C GLN A 204 -16.91 13.40 18.25
N LEU A 205 -15.96 12.79 17.53
CA LEU A 205 -15.68 13.02 16.11
C LEU A 205 -16.18 11.84 15.25
N PRO A 206 -16.53 12.10 13.98
CA PRO A 206 -16.87 11.06 13.01
C PRO A 206 -15.64 10.30 12.49
N PHE A 207 -14.49 10.43 13.17
CA PHE A 207 -13.21 9.85 12.81
C PHE A 207 -12.70 8.94 13.93
N SER A 208 -12.16 7.79 13.54
CA SER A 208 -11.44 6.87 14.45
C SER A 208 -9.97 7.27 14.55
N LEU A 209 -9.35 7.56 13.41
CA LEU A 209 -7.97 7.99 13.33
C LEU A 209 -7.85 9.50 13.09
N ASN A 210 -6.95 10.15 13.82
CA ASN A 210 -6.56 11.55 13.64
C ASN A 210 -5.04 11.69 13.73
N ARG A 211 -4.36 11.71 12.58
CA ARG A 211 -2.89 11.85 12.50
C ARG A 211 -2.50 12.93 11.48
N TRP A 212 -1.22 13.20 11.39
CA TRP A 212 -0.60 13.96 10.31
C TRP A 212 0.27 13.04 9.48
N PHE A 213 0.46 13.34 8.21
CA PHE A 213 1.41 12.62 7.37
C PHE A 213 2.22 13.56 6.50
N VAL A 214 3.45 13.14 6.21
CA VAL A 214 4.33 13.75 5.22
C VAL A 214 4.67 12.72 4.15
N ARG A 215 4.96 13.18 2.94
CA ARG A 215 5.49 12.31 1.89
C ARG A 215 6.43 13.03 0.95
N CYS A 216 7.40 12.30 0.40
CA CYS A 216 8.32 12.80 -0.60
C CYS A 216 8.15 12.06 -1.93
N ARG A 217 7.74 12.78 -2.98
CA ARG A 217 7.62 12.27 -4.36
C ARG A 217 8.97 12.01 -5.03
N ALA A 218 10.07 12.51 -4.46
CA ALA A 218 11.41 12.34 -5.01
C ALA A 218 12.11 11.06 -4.53
N CYS A 219 11.87 10.66 -3.27
CA CYS A 219 12.51 9.50 -2.68
C CYS A 219 11.54 8.46 -2.10
N GLY A 220 10.24 8.71 -2.11
CA GLY A 220 9.22 7.80 -1.56
C GLY A 220 9.14 7.78 -0.04
N PHE A 221 9.77 8.73 0.66
CA PHE A 221 9.64 8.85 2.12
C PHE A 221 8.18 9.07 2.50
N PHE A 222 7.71 8.36 3.53
CA PHE A 222 6.37 8.47 4.10
C PHE A 222 6.43 8.19 5.60
N GLU A 223 5.84 9.08 6.40
CA GLU A 223 5.75 8.91 7.85
C GLU A 223 4.50 9.60 8.39
N THR A 224 3.94 9.08 9.48
CA THR A 224 2.81 9.67 10.18
C THR A 224 3.14 10.08 11.61
N TYR A 225 2.54 11.17 12.07
CA TYR A 225 2.79 11.78 13.38
C TYR A 225 1.47 12.00 14.13
N SER A 226 1.51 11.90 15.46
CA SER A 226 0.42 12.41 16.30
C SER A 226 0.40 13.94 16.29
N GLU A 227 -0.66 14.55 16.80
CA GLU A 227 -0.74 16.02 16.93
C GLU A 227 0.41 16.55 17.78
N GLU A 228 0.67 15.95 18.94
CA GLU A 228 1.71 16.37 19.87
C GLU A 228 3.09 16.30 19.23
N LYS A 229 3.38 15.17 18.55
CA LYS A 229 4.68 14.97 17.91
C LYS A 229 4.89 15.91 16.73
N LYS A 230 3.82 16.18 15.97
CA LYS A 230 3.87 17.15 14.88
C LYS A 230 4.19 18.54 15.42
N THR A 231 3.55 18.99 16.50
CA THR A 231 3.82 20.32 17.08
C THR A 231 5.26 20.42 17.59
N GLU A 232 5.77 19.39 18.27
CA GLU A 232 7.16 19.32 18.72
C GLU A 232 8.14 19.46 17.54
N LEU A 233 8.01 18.60 16.51
CA LEU A 233 8.92 18.59 15.35
C LEU A 233 8.82 19.84 14.48
N GLU A 234 7.66 20.50 14.46
CA GLU A 234 7.48 21.76 13.75
C GLU A 234 8.30 22.89 14.40
N THR A 235 8.42 22.90 15.73
CA THR A 235 9.29 23.87 16.42
C THR A 235 10.78 23.64 16.17
N GLU A 236 11.16 22.43 15.75
CA GLU A 236 12.52 22.05 15.41
C GLU A 236 12.85 22.21 13.92
N TYR A 237 11.95 22.81 13.12
CA TYR A 237 12.10 22.95 11.66
C TYR A 237 12.27 21.60 10.92
N HIS A 238 11.79 20.50 11.52
CA HIS A 238 11.97 19.14 10.99
C HIS A 238 11.30 18.95 9.62
N PHE A 239 10.22 19.68 9.34
CA PHE A 239 9.43 19.54 8.11
C PHE A 239 9.89 20.44 6.96
N ASP A 240 10.99 21.19 7.13
CA ASP A 240 11.52 22.07 6.07
C ASP A 240 12.29 21.27 5.00
N HIS A 241 12.82 20.11 5.39
CA HIS A 241 13.59 19.23 4.51
C HIS A 241 13.07 17.80 4.66
N CYS A 242 13.07 17.05 3.56
CA CYS A 242 12.72 15.64 3.62
C CYS A 242 13.77 14.87 4.45
N PRO A 243 13.39 14.16 5.53
CA PRO A 243 14.34 13.37 6.33
C PRO A 243 15.05 12.28 5.54
N GLY A 244 14.40 11.75 4.49
CA GLY A 244 14.94 10.67 3.67
C GLY A 244 15.98 11.10 2.63
N CYS A 245 15.84 12.29 2.02
CA CYS A 245 16.73 12.71 0.92
C CYS A 245 17.19 14.18 0.99
N GLY A 246 16.86 14.91 2.06
CA GLY A 246 17.28 16.30 2.28
C GLY A 246 16.65 17.35 1.38
N ILE A 247 15.68 16.99 0.52
CA ILE A 247 15.09 17.94 -0.43
C ILE A 247 14.12 18.90 0.29
N SER A 248 14.21 20.20 0.00
CA SER A 248 13.34 21.26 0.54
C SER A 248 12.28 21.76 -0.45
N ASN A 249 12.25 21.24 -1.68
CA ASN A 249 11.27 21.66 -2.68
C ASN A 249 9.87 21.15 -2.30
N PHE A 250 8.94 22.06 -2.00
CA PHE A 250 7.58 21.76 -1.56
C PHE A 250 6.70 21.04 -2.60
N GLU A 251 7.01 21.12 -3.90
CA GLU A 251 6.32 20.32 -4.93
C GLU A 251 6.70 18.84 -4.83
N LYS A 252 7.95 18.57 -4.42
CA LYS A 252 8.47 17.20 -4.26
C LYS A 252 8.23 16.68 -2.85
N TYR A 253 8.43 17.49 -1.83
CA TYR A 253 8.22 17.14 -0.43
C TYR A 253 7.00 17.85 0.13
N GLN A 254 5.96 17.08 0.42
CA GLN A 254 4.71 17.61 0.93
C GLN A 254 4.83 17.87 2.44
N GLN A 255 4.49 19.09 2.85
CA GLN A 255 4.34 19.47 4.26
C GLN A 255 3.24 18.63 4.97
N PRO A 256 3.24 18.60 6.32
CA PRO A 256 2.26 17.84 7.09
C PRO A 256 0.82 18.16 6.68
N LYS A 257 0.07 17.12 6.30
CA LYS A 257 -1.38 17.20 6.04
C LYS A 257 -2.14 16.27 6.98
N LYS A 258 -3.37 16.62 7.32
CA LYS A 258 -4.22 15.81 8.21
C LYS A 258 -4.58 14.50 7.51
N LEU A 259 -4.44 13.41 8.25
CA LEU A 259 -4.77 12.05 7.86
C LEU A 259 -5.89 11.54 8.77
N LYS A 260 -7.03 11.20 8.19
CA LYS A 260 -8.24 10.85 8.93
C LYS A 260 -8.81 9.52 8.47
N SER A 261 -9.36 8.74 9.39
CA SER A 261 -10.12 7.53 9.04
C SER A 261 -11.57 7.65 9.51
N PRO A 262 -12.55 7.72 8.58
CA PRO A 262 -13.97 7.82 8.95
C PRO A 262 -14.47 6.60 9.73
N ARG A 263 -15.38 6.84 10.68
CA ARG A 263 -16.15 5.78 11.37
C ARG A 263 -17.28 5.27 10.48
N ALA A 264 -18.00 6.20 9.85
CA ALA A 264 -18.98 5.91 8.83
C ALA A 264 -19.08 7.07 7.83
N TYR A 265 -19.75 6.79 6.72
CA TYR A 265 -19.99 7.72 5.63
C TYR A 265 -21.47 8.06 5.56
N ARG A 266 -21.81 9.23 5.04
CA ARG A 266 -23.21 9.64 4.91
C ARG A 266 -23.51 10.36 3.61
N THR A 267 -24.74 10.20 3.16
CA THR A 267 -25.35 11.08 2.17
C THR A 267 -26.19 12.16 2.84
N ASN A 268 -26.96 12.89 2.04
CA ASN A 268 -28.04 13.76 2.52
C ASN A 268 -29.26 12.98 3.07
N LEU A 269 -29.23 11.64 3.06
CA LEU A 269 -30.32 10.74 3.46
C LEU A 269 -31.63 10.92 2.68
N SER A 270 -31.57 11.43 1.43
CA SER A 270 -32.73 11.51 0.55
C SER A 270 -33.01 10.16 -0.14
N SER A 271 -34.13 10.07 -0.88
CA SER A 271 -34.45 8.92 -1.72
C SER A 271 -33.45 8.64 -2.85
N GLY A 272 -32.44 9.49 -3.06
CA GLY A 272 -31.52 9.44 -4.19
C GLY A 272 -32.10 10.04 -5.48
N SER A 273 -31.26 10.16 -6.51
CA SER A 273 -31.60 10.68 -7.84
C SER A 273 -31.56 9.60 -8.91
N ASP A 274 -32.30 9.80 -10.01
CA ASP A 274 -32.28 8.89 -11.17
C ASP A 274 -31.24 9.29 -12.23
N THR A 275 -30.64 10.48 -12.11
CA THR A 275 -29.60 10.98 -13.01
C THR A 275 -28.22 10.83 -12.40
N LYS A 276 -27.29 10.21 -13.14
CA LYS A 276 -25.86 10.30 -12.82
C LYS A 276 -25.37 11.67 -13.25
N ASP A 277 -24.74 12.39 -12.33
CA ASP A 277 -23.86 13.48 -12.75
C ASP A 277 -22.60 12.87 -13.37
N ASP A 278 -22.03 13.53 -14.37
CA ASP A 278 -20.72 13.21 -14.95
C ASP A 278 -19.63 13.43 -13.88
N SER A 279 -19.56 12.50 -12.92
CA SER A 279 -18.51 12.45 -11.92
C SER A 279 -17.27 11.82 -12.54
N GLU A 280 -16.12 12.47 -12.34
CA GLU A 280 -14.83 11.91 -12.72
C GLU A 280 -14.65 10.54 -12.03
N PHE A 281 -14.70 9.46 -12.82
CA PHE A 281 -14.47 8.10 -12.33
C PHE A 281 -13.02 7.96 -11.83
N LEU A 282 -12.80 8.11 -10.52
CA LEU A 282 -11.53 7.73 -9.88
C LEU A 282 -11.52 6.22 -9.63
N LEU A 283 -11.16 5.45 -10.66
CA LEU A 283 -11.05 3.98 -10.63
C LEU A 283 -9.74 3.45 -10.01
N SER A 284 -8.83 4.32 -9.58
CA SER A 284 -7.54 3.88 -9.06
C SER A 284 -7.62 3.54 -7.57
N ARG A 285 -7.42 2.26 -7.24
CA ARG A 285 -7.13 1.82 -5.86
C ARG A 285 -5.95 2.67 -5.32
N PRO A 286 -6.09 3.35 -4.17
CA PRO A 286 -5.04 4.19 -3.63
C PRO A 286 -3.73 3.41 -3.41
N PRO A 287 -2.56 4.06 -3.59
CA PRO A 287 -1.27 3.45 -3.32
C PRO A 287 -1.14 3.07 -1.83
N ILE A 288 -0.30 2.07 -1.57
CA ILE A 288 0.04 1.62 -0.23
C ILE A 288 1.39 2.22 0.13
N PHE A 289 1.49 2.82 1.30
CA PHE A 289 2.73 3.32 1.89
C PHE A 289 3.08 2.45 3.10
N ALA A 290 4.35 2.18 3.29
CA ALA A 290 4.85 1.40 4.42
C ALA A 290 5.77 2.29 5.26
N GLU A 291 5.43 2.49 6.53
CA GLU A 291 6.30 3.20 7.45
C GLU A 291 7.59 2.42 7.69
N ARG A 292 8.68 3.14 7.93
CA ARG A 292 9.95 2.55 8.35
C ARG A 292 9.91 2.33 9.86
N GLY A 293 9.72 1.08 10.29
CA GLY A 293 9.86 0.71 11.70
C GLY A 293 11.30 0.83 12.20
N ASN A 294 11.46 1.04 13.52
CA ASN A 294 12.76 1.25 14.17
C ASN A 294 13.58 -0.04 14.39
N ALA A 295 12.97 -1.22 14.23
CA ALA A 295 13.63 -2.50 14.48
C ALA A 295 13.36 -3.49 13.34
N SER A 296 14.31 -3.62 12.42
CA SER A 296 14.28 -4.65 11.38
C SER A 296 15.59 -5.42 11.35
N THR A 297 15.50 -6.74 11.25
CA THR A 297 16.66 -7.61 11.08
C THR A 297 17.11 -7.55 9.62
N VAL A 298 18.16 -6.78 9.36
CA VAL A 298 18.77 -6.65 8.05
C VAL A 298 19.72 -7.83 7.84
N GLN A 299 19.55 -8.55 6.74
CA GLN A 299 20.45 -9.61 6.30
C GLN A 299 20.76 -9.45 4.81
N THR A 300 21.97 -9.82 4.41
CA THR A 300 22.37 -9.84 3.01
C THR A 300 22.34 -11.28 2.52
N ILE A 301 21.53 -11.55 1.49
CA ILE A 301 21.48 -12.84 0.79
C ILE A 301 21.95 -12.61 -0.64
N ASN A 302 23.04 -13.25 -1.03
CA ASN A 302 23.75 -12.97 -2.28
C ASN A 302 24.06 -11.47 -2.43
N ASN A 303 23.43 -10.77 -3.37
CA ASN A 303 23.55 -9.34 -3.57
C ASN A 303 22.27 -8.56 -3.19
N ALA A 304 21.37 -9.17 -2.42
CA ALA A 304 20.14 -8.55 -1.96
C ALA A 304 20.24 -8.25 -0.47
N LEU A 305 20.06 -6.98 -0.11
CA LEU A 305 19.79 -6.56 1.25
C LEU A 305 18.30 -6.77 1.52
N ILE A 306 17.96 -7.64 2.46
CA ILE A 306 16.58 -7.89 2.85
C ILE A 306 16.35 -7.61 4.34
N SER A 307 15.20 -7.04 4.66
CA SER A 307 14.76 -6.86 6.03
C SER A 307 13.28 -7.18 6.16
N ILE A 308 12.86 -7.53 7.37
CA ILE A 308 11.47 -7.79 7.70
C ILE A 308 11.13 -7.16 9.04
N SER A 309 9.94 -6.57 9.12
CA SER A 309 9.36 -6.04 10.35
C SER A 309 8.05 -6.73 10.66
N ASP A 310 7.88 -7.09 11.93
CA ASP A 310 6.78 -7.93 12.40
C ASP A 310 5.49 -7.15 12.65
N ASN A 311 5.52 -5.85 12.87
CA ASN A 311 4.34 -5.09 13.28
C ASN A 311 4.34 -3.67 12.76
N ASP A 312 4.84 -3.47 11.55
CA ASP A 312 4.82 -2.15 10.92
C ASP A 312 3.43 -1.85 10.34
N VAL A 313 3.18 -0.56 10.19
CA VAL A 313 1.91 -0.05 9.70
C VAL A 313 2.01 0.15 8.19
N SER A 314 1.10 -0.50 7.46
CA SER A 314 0.86 -0.19 6.06
C SER A 314 -0.36 0.70 5.93
N TRP A 315 -0.26 1.71 5.08
CA TRP A 315 -1.19 2.81 4.93
C TRP A 315 -1.71 2.87 3.51
N ARG A 316 -3.02 2.82 3.34
CA ARG A 316 -3.68 3.23 2.09
C ARG A 316 -4.17 4.65 2.25
N VAL A 317 -3.74 5.56 1.40
CA VAL A 317 -4.05 6.99 1.53
C VAL A 317 -4.70 7.52 0.26
N ASN A 318 -5.91 8.06 0.39
CA ASN A 318 -6.61 8.79 -0.66
C ASN A 318 -6.41 10.30 -0.47
N THR A 319 -5.61 10.91 -1.35
CA THR A 319 -5.34 12.35 -1.39
C THR A 319 -6.24 13.11 -2.37
N ASN A 320 -7.24 12.46 -2.98
CA ASN A 320 -8.09 13.06 -4.01
C ASN A 320 -7.28 13.71 -5.15
N SER A 321 -6.34 12.95 -5.74
CA SER A 321 -5.41 13.46 -6.75
C SER A 321 -4.64 14.71 -6.29
N ASP A 322 -4.24 14.71 -5.02
CA ASP A 322 -3.50 15.78 -4.33
C ASP A 322 -4.27 17.09 -4.14
N LYS A 323 -5.59 17.08 -4.38
CA LYS A 323 -6.51 18.19 -4.06
C LYS A 323 -7.04 18.14 -2.63
N PHE A 324 -6.93 16.98 -1.98
CA PHE A 324 -7.48 16.69 -0.65
C PHE A 324 -9.00 16.92 -0.54
N PHE A 325 -9.57 16.77 0.66
CA PHE A 325 -10.96 17.07 0.96
C PHE A 325 -11.03 18.23 1.96
N THR A 326 -11.76 19.29 1.60
CA THR A 326 -11.90 20.49 2.45
C THR A 326 -13.31 20.57 3.01
N GLY A 327 -13.42 20.56 4.34
CA GLY A 327 -14.70 20.51 5.04
C GLY A 327 -14.58 20.81 6.52
N LYS A 328 -15.71 20.74 7.23
CA LYS A 328 -15.76 20.97 8.68
C LYS A 328 -16.94 20.26 9.34
N LEU A 329 -17.00 20.35 10.67
CA LEU A 329 -18.11 19.81 11.45
C LEU A 329 -19.35 20.69 11.37
N TYR A 330 -20.49 20.03 11.16
CA TYR A 330 -21.83 20.58 11.14
C TYR A 330 -22.75 19.76 12.04
N ASN A 331 -23.88 20.35 12.42
CA ASN A 331 -25.02 19.60 12.95
C ASN A 331 -26.09 19.54 11.87
N THR A 332 -26.71 18.39 11.70
CA THR A 332 -27.73 18.21 10.66
C THR A 332 -29.05 17.75 11.26
N ASN A 333 -30.15 18.32 10.77
CA ASN A 333 -31.49 17.79 11.00
C ASN A 333 -32.05 17.24 9.68
N ASN A 334 -32.32 15.94 9.65
CA ASN A 334 -32.88 15.25 8.49
C ASN A 334 -34.37 14.94 8.73
N ARG A 335 -35.25 15.43 7.84
CA ARG A 335 -36.68 15.11 7.85
C ARG A 335 -37.02 14.17 6.70
N PHE A 336 -38.00 13.32 6.95
CA PHE A 336 -38.45 12.28 6.05
C PHE A 336 -39.97 12.39 5.84
N PRO A 337 -40.53 11.85 4.75
CA PRO A 337 -41.98 11.93 4.48
C PRO A 337 -42.87 11.36 5.60
N PHE A 338 -42.32 10.44 6.41
CA PHE A 338 -43.01 9.80 7.54
C PHE A 338 -42.72 10.45 8.90
N ASN A 339 -41.81 11.43 8.97
CA ASN A 339 -41.48 12.18 10.19
C ASN A 339 -41.26 13.66 9.85
N THR A 340 -42.35 14.34 9.51
CA THR A 340 -42.35 15.73 9.02
C THR A 340 -42.25 16.78 10.13
N GLY A 341 -42.46 16.39 11.40
CA GLY A 341 -42.43 17.30 12.55
C GLY A 341 -41.00 17.66 12.99
N ASN A 342 -40.39 16.80 13.81
CA ASN A 342 -39.14 17.13 14.51
C ASN A 342 -37.87 16.74 13.73
N GLY A 343 -37.97 15.78 12.79
CA GLY A 343 -36.80 15.21 12.10
C GLY A 343 -35.85 14.47 13.05
N TYR A 344 -34.75 13.96 12.51
CA TYR A 344 -33.68 13.31 13.25
C TYR A 344 -32.43 14.20 13.29
N TRP A 345 -31.92 14.41 14.51
CA TRP A 345 -30.76 15.24 14.77
C TRP A 345 -29.48 14.39 14.82
N PHE A 346 -28.48 14.83 14.07
CA PHE A 346 -27.14 14.27 14.07
C PHE A 346 -26.12 15.37 14.35
N ASN A 347 -25.28 15.16 15.36
CA ASN A 347 -24.30 16.12 15.82
C ASN A 347 -22.89 15.74 15.34
N ASN A 348 -22.01 16.72 15.18
CA ASN A 348 -20.59 16.52 14.84
C ASN A 348 -20.40 15.73 13.53
N GLN A 349 -21.09 16.18 12.49
CA GLN A 349 -21.09 15.59 11.15
C GLN A 349 -20.06 16.31 10.31
N TRP A 350 -19.01 15.64 9.84
CA TRP A 350 -18.04 16.29 8.96
C TRP A 350 -18.59 16.29 7.54
N LEU A 351 -18.79 17.45 6.93
CA LEU A 351 -19.32 17.58 5.56
C LEU A 351 -18.31 18.31 4.68
N LEU A 352 -18.23 17.89 3.40
CA LEU A 352 -17.46 18.62 2.38
C LEU A 352 -18.13 19.97 2.14
N ASN A 353 -17.36 21.05 2.14
CA ASN A 353 -17.90 22.42 2.10
C ASN A 353 -18.85 22.65 0.91
N ASP A 354 -18.47 22.16 -0.28
CA ASP A 354 -19.27 22.31 -1.51
C ASP A 354 -20.60 21.54 -1.48
N LEU A 355 -20.72 20.53 -0.61
CA LEU A 355 -21.90 19.65 -0.50
C LEU A 355 -22.71 19.91 0.78
N ALA A 356 -22.26 20.80 1.65
CA ALA A 356 -22.91 21.16 2.92
C ALA A 356 -24.07 22.15 2.72
N VAL A 357 -25.07 21.76 1.92
CA VAL A 357 -26.17 22.65 1.50
C VAL A 357 -27.53 22.17 2.03
N ASN A 358 -28.36 23.12 2.45
CA ASN A 358 -29.76 22.85 2.79
C ASN A 358 -30.53 22.41 1.55
N LYS A 359 -31.21 21.26 1.63
CA LYS A 359 -31.93 20.69 0.49
C LYS A 359 -33.28 20.17 0.95
N ASN A 360 -34.32 20.38 0.14
CA ASN A 360 -35.67 19.87 0.37
C ASN A 360 -36.27 19.39 -0.95
N GLU A 361 -36.44 18.07 -1.09
CA GLU A 361 -36.97 17.43 -2.29
C GLU A 361 -37.82 16.22 -1.90
N ASN A 362 -38.99 16.06 -2.53
CA ASN A 362 -39.86 14.89 -2.41
C ASN A 362 -40.21 14.49 -0.95
N GLY A 363 -40.35 15.48 -0.06
CA GLY A 363 -40.64 15.25 1.37
C GLY A 363 -39.43 14.85 2.22
N TYR A 364 -38.24 14.76 1.62
CA TYR A 364 -36.97 14.63 2.32
C TYR A 364 -36.32 16.00 2.44
N SER A 365 -35.81 16.35 3.61
CA SER A 365 -35.03 17.58 3.76
C SER A 365 -33.85 17.40 4.69
N ILE A 366 -32.73 18.04 4.36
CA ILE A 366 -31.57 18.21 5.24
C ILE A 366 -31.42 19.69 5.58
N SER A 367 -31.36 19.98 6.87
CA SER A 367 -30.98 21.28 7.40
C SER A 367 -29.59 21.16 8.02
N VAL A 368 -28.63 21.89 7.48
CA VAL A 368 -27.23 21.94 7.88
C VAL A 368 -27.01 23.21 8.70
N GLN A 369 -26.52 23.02 9.92
CA GLN A 369 -26.24 24.10 10.88
C GLN A 369 -24.76 24.10 11.23
N ASN A 370 -24.17 25.29 11.29
CA ASN A 370 -22.78 25.44 11.72
C ASN A 370 -22.61 24.90 13.14
N ASN A 371 -21.54 24.14 13.35
CA ASN A 371 -21.12 23.72 14.67
C ASN A 371 -20.07 24.73 15.19
N SER A 372 -20.21 25.20 16.43
CA SER A 372 -19.27 26.16 17.04
C SER A 372 -17.84 25.63 17.15
N THR A 373 -17.67 24.31 17.16
CA THR A 373 -16.36 23.63 17.19
C THR A 373 -15.81 23.32 15.79
N GLY A 374 -16.62 23.50 14.73
CA GLY A 374 -16.26 23.17 13.36
C GLY A 374 -15.35 24.22 12.74
N GLN A 375 -14.07 23.89 12.57
CA GLN A 375 -13.14 24.68 11.77
C GLN A 375 -12.92 24.03 10.40
N ASP A 376 -12.72 24.85 9.38
CA ASP A 376 -12.36 24.38 8.05
C ASP A 376 -11.01 23.65 8.11
N GLU A 377 -11.00 22.41 7.65
CA GLU A 377 -9.81 21.58 7.59
C GLU A 377 -9.69 20.87 6.25
N GLU A 378 -8.45 20.70 5.81
CA GLU A 378 -8.09 19.94 4.63
C GLU A 378 -7.54 18.58 5.06
N ILE A 379 -8.16 17.50 4.60
CA ILE A 379 -7.89 16.14 5.06
C ILE A 379 -7.63 15.17 3.91
N ALA A 380 -6.78 14.18 4.15
CA ALA A 380 -6.67 12.95 3.38
C ALA A 380 -7.37 11.80 4.12
N LEU A 381 -7.94 10.86 3.37
CA LEU A 381 -8.58 9.69 3.94
C LEU A 381 -7.59 8.52 3.98
N ALA A 382 -7.57 7.78 5.08
CA ALA A 382 -6.68 6.65 5.24
C ALA A 382 -7.32 5.41 5.84
N SER A 383 -6.74 4.27 5.47
CA SER A 383 -6.94 2.98 6.10
C SER A 383 -5.56 2.41 6.42
N ASN A 384 -5.34 2.07 7.69
CA ASN A 384 -4.15 1.40 8.15
C ASN A 384 -4.43 -0.08 8.45
N LYS A 385 -3.37 -0.88 8.38
CA LYS A 385 -3.33 -2.21 8.97
C LYS A 385 -1.92 -2.48 9.49
N ASN A 386 -1.85 -3.22 10.59
CA ASN A 386 -0.59 -3.76 11.10
C ASN A 386 -0.35 -5.09 10.40
N THR A 387 0.79 -5.23 9.73
CA THR A 387 1.13 -6.45 9.00
C THR A 387 2.64 -6.63 8.92
N GLU A 388 3.08 -7.77 8.40
CA GLU A 388 4.50 -8.00 8.12
C GLU A 388 4.92 -7.24 6.85
N ILE A 389 6.04 -6.53 6.93
CA ILE A 389 6.58 -5.75 5.81
C ILE A 389 7.99 -6.25 5.52
N MET A 390 8.20 -6.78 4.31
CA MET A 390 9.53 -7.14 3.81
C MET A 390 10.03 -6.09 2.83
N ARG A 391 11.31 -5.74 2.99
CA ARG A 391 12.01 -4.77 2.15
C ARG A 391 13.17 -5.49 1.46
N ILE A 392 13.36 -5.21 0.17
CA ILE A 392 14.38 -5.83 -0.68
C ILE A 392 15.05 -4.74 -1.50
N ALA A 393 16.37 -4.62 -1.41
CA ALA A 393 17.17 -3.71 -2.21
C ALA A 393 18.46 -4.38 -2.69
N PRO A 394 19.03 -4.00 -3.85
CA PRO A 394 20.37 -4.45 -4.21
C PRO A 394 21.39 -3.90 -3.20
N SER A 395 22.33 -4.74 -2.78
CA SER A 395 23.39 -4.37 -1.82
C SER A 395 24.54 -3.65 -2.53
N LEU A 396 25.01 -4.20 -3.65
CA LEU A 396 26.05 -3.64 -4.50
C LEU A 396 25.50 -3.49 -5.92
N VAL A 397 25.91 -2.45 -6.62
CA VAL A 397 25.56 -2.23 -8.02
C VAL A 397 26.83 -1.83 -8.77
N SER A 398 27.15 -2.55 -9.85
CA SER A 398 28.30 -2.20 -10.69
C SER A 398 28.25 -0.74 -11.11
N LEU A 399 29.41 -0.11 -11.24
CA LEU A 399 29.55 1.27 -11.71
C LEU A 399 29.05 1.47 -13.15
N GLU A 400 28.89 0.39 -13.90
CA GLU A 400 28.37 0.39 -15.28
C GLU A 400 26.84 0.50 -15.36
N LEU A 401 26.13 0.41 -14.21
CA LEU A 401 24.68 0.44 -14.15
C LEU A 401 24.17 1.69 -13.41
N ASP A 402 23.12 2.30 -13.97
CA ASP A 402 22.33 3.36 -13.34
C ASP A 402 20.94 2.81 -13.01
N LEU A 403 20.71 2.52 -11.73
CA LEU A 403 19.46 1.97 -11.21
C LEU A 403 18.64 3.02 -10.42
N ASP A 404 18.74 4.29 -10.81
CA ASP A 404 17.89 5.37 -10.29
C ASP A 404 16.48 5.33 -10.91
N MET A 405 15.45 5.28 -10.07
CA MET A 405 14.03 5.27 -10.47
C MET A 405 13.55 6.53 -11.19
N GLN A 406 14.36 7.58 -11.32
CA GLN A 406 14.04 8.70 -12.22
C GLN A 406 13.91 8.25 -13.69
N SER A 407 14.63 7.20 -14.09
CA SER A 407 14.47 6.58 -15.40
C SER A 407 13.24 5.67 -15.43
N ASN A 408 12.33 5.88 -16.39
CA ASN A 408 11.14 5.04 -16.53
C ASN A 408 11.45 3.57 -16.79
N GLY A 409 12.57 3.26 -17.46
CA GLY A 409 12.99 1.87 -17.70
C GLY A 409 13.49 1.19 -16.42
N VAL A 410 14.20 1.92 -15.57
CA VAL A 410 14.59 1.43 -14.24
C VAL A 410 13.38 1.25 -13.34
N ARG A 411 12.48 2.25 -13.32
CA ARG A 411 11.19 2.16 -12.61
C ARG A 411 10.39 0.93 -13.06
N SER A 412 10.35 0.66 -14.36
CA SER A 412 9.76 -0.56 -14.93
C SER A 412 10.42 -1.82 -14.39
N GLY A 413 11.75 -1.87 -14.31
CA GLY A 413 12.49 -3.00 -13.73
C GLY A 413 12.09 -3.32 -12.29
N TYR A 414 12.07 -2.32 -11.40
CA TYR A 414 11.68 -2.53 -9.99
C TYR A 414 10.23 -2.99 -9.81
N TYR A 415 9.27 -2.32 -10.47
CA TYR A 415 7.87 -2.73 -10.39
C TYR A 415 7.67 -4.13 -10.99
N SER A 416 8.30 -4.43 -12.12
CA SER A 416 8.20 -5.75 -12.75
C SER A 416 8.83 -6.84 -11.89
N ALA A 417 9.95 -6.58 -11.24
CA ALA A 417 10.55 -7.49 -10.26
C ALA A 417 9.62 -7.73 -9.05
N ALA A 418 8.97 -6.68 -8.54
CA ALA A 418 8.01 -6.80 -7.45
C ALA A 418 6.80 -7.67 -7.83
N PHE A 419 6.22 -7.45 -9.02
CA PHE A 419 5.12 -8.27 -9.54
C PHE A 419 5.55 -9.70 -9.89
N LEU A 420 6.78 -9.92 -10.37
CA LEU A 420 7.33 -11.27 -10.57
C LEU A 420 7.44 -12.00 -9.22
N LEU A 421 8.09 -11.40 -8.21
CA LEU A 421 8.22 -11.99 -6.88
C LEU A 421 6.86 -12.34 -6.27
N GLN A 422 5.89 -11.43 -6.37
CA GLN A 422 4.51 -11.66 -5.94
C GLN A 422 3.90 -12.90 -6.63
N ARG A 423 4.00 -12.99 -7.96
CA ARG A 423 3.41 -14.11 -8.72
C ARG A 423 4.13 -15.44 -8.50
N ILE A 424 5.45 -15.42 -8.38
CA ILE A 424 6.25 -16.61 -8.06
C ILE A 424 5.84 -17.16 -6.70
N LEU A 425 5.69 -16.27 -5.71
CA LEU A 425 5.27 -16.64 -4.37
C LEU A 425 3.83 -17.18 -4.37
N ALA A 426 2.92 -16.53 -5.09
CA ALA A 426 1.52 -16.93 -5.21
C ALA A 426 1.36 -18.31 -5.87
N ASP A 427 2.06 -18.57 -6.98
CA ASP A 427 2.08 -19.88 -7.66
C ASP A 427 2.66 -20.98 -6.76
N LYS A 428 3.74 -20.67 -6.03
CA LYS A 428 4.42 -21.63 -5.15
C LYS A 428 3.61 -22.01 -3.91
N LEU A 429 2.85 -21.07 -3.35
CA LEU A 429 2.04 -21.28 -2.16
C LEU A 429 0.58 -21.64 -2.47
N ASP A 430 0.21 -21.68 -3.76
CA ASP A 430 -1.17 -21.89 -4.23
C ASP A 430 -2.17 -20.91 -3.61
N VAL A 431 -1.86 -19.61 -3.73
CA VAL A 431 -2.69 -18.50 -3.19
C VAL A 431 -2.96 -17.45 -4.26
N ASP A 432 -4.00 -16.63 -4.07
CA ASP A 432 -4.28 -15.49 -4.96
C ASP A 432 -3.12 -14.47 -4.85
N PRO A 433 -2.54 -13.97 -5.96
CA PRO A 433 -1.54 -12.90 -5.91
C PRO A 433 -1.98 -11.66 -5.11
N ALA A 434 -3.28 -11.40 -4.98
CA ALA A 434 -3.81 -10.30 -4.18
C ALA A 434 -3.47 -10.39 -2.69
N GLU A 435 -3.24 -11.61 -2.17
CA GLU A 435 -2.86 -11.87 -0.78
C GLU A 435 -1.51 -11.25 -0.38
N ILE A 436 -0.69 -10.87 -1.38
CA ILE A 436 0.57 -10.17 -1.19
C ILE A 436 0.41 -8.81 -1.86
N GLU A 437 0.61 -7.73 -1.14
CA GLU A 437 0.50 -6.38 -1.66
C GLU A 437 1.88 -5.75 -1.91
N ILE A 438 1.99 -5.00 -3.00
CA ILE A 438 3.20 -4.23 -3.33
C ILE A 438 2.97 -2.80 -2.84
N ALA A 439 3.78 -2.34 -1.89
CA ALA A 439 3.76 -0.95 -1.46
C ALA A 439 4.57 -0.06 -2.41
N ASP A 440 4.49 1.25 -2.22
CA ASP A 440 5.29 2.20 -3.00
C ASP A 440 6.79 1.84 -2.86
N ILE A 441 7.54 2.09 -3.92
CA ILE A 441 8.95 1.67 -4.04
C ILE A 441 9.81 2.92 -3.79
N PRO A 442 10.28 3.17 -2.54
CA PRO A 442 11.10 4.32 -2.24
C PRO A 442 12.52 4.15 -2.78
N THR A 443 13.19 5.28 -3.03
CA THR A 443 14.61 5.28 -3.36
C THR A 443 15.46 5.22 -2.10
N LYS A 444 16.59 4.52 -2.18
CA LYS A 444 17.61 4.43 -1.16
C LYS A 444 18.97 4.83 -1.76
N THR A 445 19.77 5.59 -1.03
CA THR A 445 21.15 5.89 -1.42
C THR A 445 22.02 4.66 -1.16
N LEU A 446 22.92 4.33 -2.08
CA LEU A 446 23.90 3.25 -1.90
C LEU A 446 24.97 3.67 -0.89
N ASP A 447 25.35 2.74 -0.03
CA ASP A 447 26.42 2.91 0.96
C ASP A 447 27.81 2.65 0.35
N ASP A 448 28.05 3.13 -0.87
CA ASP A 448 29.28 2.90 -1.66
C ASP A 448 30.12 4.18 -1.86
N GLY A 449 29.70 5.30 -1.26
CA GLY A 449 30.38 6.59 -1.37
C GLY A 449 30.21 7.31 -2.73
N THR A 450 29.33 6.81 -3.62
CA THR A 450 29.11 7.39 -4.95
C THR A 450 27.88 8.30 -5.06
N ASP A 451 27.12 8.46 -3.96
CA ASP A 451 25.81 9.13 -3.91
C ASP A 451 24.76 8.60 -4.91
N ARG A 452 25.03 7.43 -5.53
CA ARG A 452 24.09 6.77 -6.44
C ARG A 452 22.87 6.28 -5.66
N ARG A 453 21.72 6.31 -6.33
CA ARG A 453 20.43 5.94 -5.75
C ARG A 453 19.91 4.68 -6.40
N VAL A 454 19.48 3.75 -5.57
CA VAL A 454 18.74 2.54 -5.94
C VAL A 454 17.33 2.64 -5.35
N ALA A 455 16.55 1.57 -5.46
CA ALA A 455 15.24 1.51 -4.86
C ALA A 455 15.01 0.24 -4.06
N GLU A 456 14.01 0.31 -3.19
CA GLU A 456 13.64 -0.74 -2.26
C GLU A 456 12.25 -1.27 -2.62
N ILE A 457 12.17 -2.54 -3.00
CA ILE A 457 10.90 -3.24 -3.21
C ILE A 457 10.33 -3.55 -1.83
N ILE A 458 9.05 -3.19 -1.62
CA ILE A 458 8.34 -3.42 -0.37
C ILE A 458 7.14 -4.32 -0.63
N LEU A 459 7.09 -5.46 0.07
CA LEU A 459 6.00 -6.43 0.00
C LEU A 459 5.35 -6.57 1.38
N THR A 460 4.03 -6.66 1.42
CA THR A 460 3.24 -6.82 2.65
C THR A 460 2.14 -7.87 2.47
N ASP A 461 1.68 -8.51 3.55
CA ASP A 461 0.51 -9.40 3.45
C ASP A 461 -0.79 -8.56 3.35
N GLU A 462 -1.79 -9.03 2.59
CA GLU A 462 -3.09 -8.35 2.43
C GLU A 462 -3.85 -8.28 3.76
N LEU A 463 -3.87 -9.38 4.51
CA LEU A 463 -4.61 -9.46 5.77
C LEU A 463 -3.90 -8.67 6.88
N PRO A 464 -4.67 -7.99 7.75
CA PRO A 464 -4.13 -7.49 9.01
C PRO A 464 -3.54 -8.66 9.81
N ASN A 465 -2.64 -8.34 10.73
CA ASN A 465 -1.96 -9.29 11.61
C ASN A 465 -0.97 -10.26 10.94
N GLY A 466 -0.80 -10.17 9.62
CA GLY A 466 0.11 -10.98 8.80
C GLY A 466 -0.40 -12.42 8.60
N SER A 467 -0.49 -12.87 7.35
CA SER A 467 -0.78 -14.27 6.99
C SER A 467 0.49 -15.12 6.95
N GLY A 468 1.66 -14.49 6.87
CA GLY A 468 2.96 -15.14 6.87
C GLY A 468 3.52 -15.43 5.47
N PHE A 469 2.91 -14.92 4.39
CA PHE A 469 3.41 -15.15 3.03
C PHE A 469 4.71 -14.40 2.80
N VAL A 470 4.75 -13.13 3.18
CA VAL A 470 5.96 -12.32 3.11
C VAL A 470 7.06 -12.83 4.05
N ARG A 471 6.69 -13.38 5.22
CA ARG A 471 7.63 -14.10 6.09
C ARG A 471 8.21 -15.35 5.45
N TYR A 472 7.37 -16.11 4.74
CA TYR A 472 7.81 -17.28 4.00
C TYR A 472 8.81 -16.88 2.91
N LEU A 473 8.54 -15.80 2.18
CA LEU A 473 9.48 -15.23 1.20
C LEU A 473 10.80 -14.85 1.84
N TYR A 474 10.78 -14.13 2.98
CA TYR A 474 12.00 -13.76 3.71
C TYR A 474 12.86 -14.97 4.10
N ASN A 475 12.23 -16.02 4.65
CA ASN A 475 12.94 -17.21 5.10
C ASN A 475 13.46 -18.10 3.94
N ASN A 476 12.84 -18.02 2.76
CA ASN A 476 13.18 -18.84 1.58
C ASN A 476 13.71 -18.01 0.41
N PHE A 477 14.14 -16.78 0.66
CA PHE A 477 14.43 -15.80 -0.38
C PHE A 477 15.51 -16.30 -1.36
N GLN A 478 16.59 -16.89 -0.84
CA GLN A 478 17.66 -17.46 -1.66
C GLN A 478 17.15 -18.52 -2.65
N ASN A 479 16.30 -19.43 -2.19
CA ASN A 479 15.75 -20.50 -3.02
C ASN A 479 14.80 -19.95 -4.07
N ILE A 480 13.93 -19.00 -3.69
CA ILE A 480 12.99 -18.37 -4.62
C ILE A 480 13.74 -17.58 -5.70
N LEU A 481 14.81 -16.88 -5.33
CA LEU A 481 15.65 -16.13 -6.27
C LEU A 481 16.38 -17.07 -7.25
N ALA A 482 16.91 -18.20 -6.75
CA ALA A 482 17.54 -19.21 -7.61
C ALA A 482 16.55 -19.85 -8.59
N GLU A 483 15.36 -20.23 -8.12
CA GLU A 483 14.30 -20.78 -8.96
C GLU A 483 13.81 -19.78 -10.02
N ALA A 484 13.75 -18.49 -9.68
CA ALA A 484 13.40 -17.44 -10.63
C ALA A 484 14.40 -17.32 -11.78
N MET A 485 15.68 -17.63 -11.54
CA MET A 485 16.71 -17.64 -12.58
C MET A 485 16.71 -18.94 -13.37
N ILE A 486 16.51 -20.07 -12.68
CA ILE A 486 16.55 -21.42 -13.24
C ILE A 486 15.31 -22.19 -12.73
N PRO A 487 14.20 -22.18 -13.48
CA PRO A 487 12.99 -22.87 -13.04
C PRO A 487 13.21 -24.38 -12.96
N PRO A 488 12.83 -25.02 -11.84
CA PRO A 488 12.99 -26.47 -11.67
C PRO A 488 11.98 -27.27 -12.50
N ASP A 489 10.82 -26.69 -12.82
CA ASP A 489 9.73 -27.32 -13.57
C ASP A 489 9.32 -26.43 -14.76
N PRO A 490 9.38 -26.93 -16.01
CA PRO A 490 8.98 -26.17 -17.19
C PRO A 490 7.47 -25.90 -17.28
N THR A 491 6.64 -26.59 -16.48
CA THR A 491 5.17 -26.51 -16.55
C THR A 491 4.56 -25.46 -15.61
N ASN A 492 5.30 -25.06 -14.58
CA ASN A 492 4.86 -24.04 -13.63
C ASN A 492 4.94 -22.62 -14.23
N TYR A 493 4.54 -21.61 -13.46
CA TYR A 493 4.55 -20.22 -13.92
C TYR A 493 5.93 -19.75 -14.44
N LEU A 494 7.00 -20.03 -13.69
CA LEU A 494 8.37 -19.65 -14.06
C LEU A 494 8.84 -20.38 -15.33
N GLY A 495 8.57 -21.68 -15.42
CA GLY A 495 8.87 -22.50 -16.59
C GLY A 495 8.18 -21.99 -17.85
N LYS A 496 6.91 -21.58 -17.74
CA LYS A 496 6.16 -20.96 -18.84
C LYS A 496 6.74 -19.63 -19.27
N ILE A 497 7.16 -18.77 -18.35
CA ILE A 497 7.83 -17.49 -18.67
C ILE A 497 9.16 -17.74 -19.39
N HIS A 498 9.92 -18.74 -18.95
CA HIS A 498 11.20 -19.12 -19.54
C HIS A 498 11.05 -19.92 -20.84
N SER A 499 9.83 -20.30 -21.25
CA SER A 499 9.62 -21.06 -22.48
C SER A 499 10.00 -20.25 -23.72
N THR A 500 10.52 -20.93 -24.76
CA THR A 500 10.87 -20.29 -26.03
C THR A 500 9.64 -19.67 -26.72
N THR A 501 8.47 -20.32 -26.59
CA THR A 501 7.20 -19.78 -27.09
C THR A 501 6.89 -18.42 -26.50
N HIS A 502 6.99 -18.27 -25.17
CA HIS A 502 6.74 -16.99 -24.49
C HIS A 502 7.81 -15.94 -24.84
N GLN A 503 9.09 -16.32 -24.89
CA GLN A 503 10.18 -15.42 -25.27
C GLN A 503 9.95 -14.77 -26.64
N HIS A 504 9.44 -15.54 -27.61
CA HIS A 504 9.14 -15.02 -28.94
C HIS A 504 7.86 -14.17 -28.98
N SER A 505 6.80 -14.57 -28.28
CA SER A 505 5.49 -13.91 -28.33
C SER A 505 5.38 -12.65 -27.46
N CYS A 506 6.12 -12.58 -26.35
CA CYS A 506 6.01 -11.49 -25.37
C CYS A 506 7.32 -10.68 -25.29
N LYS A 507 7.29 -9.44 -25.80
CA LYS A 507 8.43 -8.51 -25.78
C LYS A 507 8.51 -7.67 -24.50
N ASP A 508 7.38 -7.45 -23.85
CA ASP A 508 7.22 -6.61 -22.66
C ASP A 508 6.51 -7.36 -21.51
N ALA A 509 5.19 -7.42 -21.50
CA ALA A 509 4.35 -8.08 -20.51
C ALA A 509 2.99 -8.46 -21.15
N CYS A 510 2.46 -9.63 -20.81
CA CYS A 510 1.16 -10.14 -21.27
C CYS A 510 0.34 -10.69 -20.09
N TYR A 511 -0.91 -11.09 -20.34
CA TYR A 511 -1.78 -11.66 -19.30
C TYR A 511 -1.30 -13.03 -18.78
N ASP A 512 -0.57 -13.77 -19.62
CA ASP A 512 0.03 -15.05 -19.23
C ASP A 512 1.23 -14.88 -18.30
N CYS A 513 1.89 -13.71 -18.30
CA CYS A 513 3.09 -13.46 -17.49
C CYS A 513 2.90 -12.44 -16.35
N LEU A 514 2.54 -11.19 -16.60
CA LEU A 514 2.57 -10.12 -15.58
C LEU A 514 1.30 -9.27 -15.51
N LYS A 515 0.57 -9.12 -16.62
CA LYS A 515 -0.65 -8.29 -16.67
C LYS A 515 -1.80 -9.04 -16.01
N VAL A 516 -2.49 -8.39 -15.09
CA VAL A 516 -3.76 -8.82 -14.51
C VAL A 516 -4.71 -7.62 -14.40
N TYR A 517 -6.00 -7.85 -14.25
CA TYR A 517 -6.97 -6.74 -14.14
C TYR A 517 -6.65 -5.80 -12.96
N ARG A 518 -6.21 -6.36 -11.83
CA ARG A 518 -5.90 -5.60 -10.61
C ARG A 518 -4.67 -4.68 -10.73
N ASN A 519 -3.75 -4.95 -11.66
CA ASN A 519 -2.54 -4.14 -11.88
C ASN A 519 -2.59 -3.31 -13.17
N MET A 520 -3.79 -3.06 -13.72
CA MET A 520 -4.00 -2.31 -14.97
C MET A 520 -3.29 -0.96 -14.99
N ASN A 521 -3.22 -0.26 -13.86
CA ASN A 521 -2.51 1.02 -13.73
C ASN A 521 -1.00 0.92 -13.98
N TYR A 522 -0.42 -0.27 -13.86
CA TYR A 522 1.00 -0.53 -14.08
C TYR A 522 1.29 -1.14 -15.45
N HIS A 523 0.29 -1.52 -16.26
CA HIS A 523 0.50 -2.27 -17.51
C HIS A 523 1.48 -1.59 -18.47
N SER A 524 1.52 -0.27 -18.50
CA SER A 524 2.46 0.51 -19.32
C SER A 524 3.91 0.41 -18.83
N LEU A 525 4.13 0.09 -17.55
CA LEU A 525 5.43 -0.07 -16.91
C LEU A 525 5.89 -1.52 -16.82
N LEU A 526 5.03 -2.52 -16.95
CA LEU A 526 5.44 -3.92 -16.77
C LEU A 526 6.30 -4.43 -17.93
N ASP A 527 7.37 -5.13 -17.58
CA ASP A 527 8.34 -5.71 -18.49
C ASP A 527 9.06 -6.91 -17.82
N TRP A 528 8.76 -8.14 -18.25
CA TRP A 528 9.27 -9.34 -17.59
C TRP A 528 10.79 -9.50 -17.72
N LYS A 529 11.38 -9.00 -18.82
CA LYS A 529 12.83 -9.06 -19.04
C LYS A 529 13.57 -8.09 -18.12
N LEU A 530 13.08 -6.86 -17.98
CA LEU A 530 13.65 -5.90 -17.03
C LEU A 530 13.43 -6.34 -15.58
N GLY A 531 12.32 -6.99 -15.27
CA GLY A 531 12.06 -7.59 -13.97
C GLY A 531 13.07 -8.69 -13.61
N LEU A 532 13.32 -9.63 -14.54
CA LEU A 532 14.34 -10.67 -14.35
C LEU A 532 15.75 -10.09 -14.25
N ALA A 533 16.10 -9.11 -15.09
CA ALA A 533 17.40 -8.43 -15.01
C ALA A 533 17.62 -7.79 -13.62
N MET A 534 16.60 -7.15 -13.06
CA MET A 534 16.66 -6.56 -11.72
C MET A 534 16.80 -7.63 -10.63
N MET A 535 16.06 -8.73 -10.72
CA MET A 535 16.24 -9.87 -9.82
C MET A 535 17.65 -10.48 -9.95
N ARG A 536 18.24 -10.49 -11.14
CA ARG A 536 19.61 -10.99 -11.35
C ARG A 536 20.66 -10.08 -10.74
N VAL A 537 20.48 -8.75 -10.83
CA VAL A 537 21.30 -7.79 -10.05
C VAL A 537 21.22 -8.12 -8.56
N MET A 538 20.03 -8.39 -8.03
CA MET A 538 19.87 -8.78 -6.61
C MET A 538 20.48 -10.17 -6.29
N SER A 539 20.66 -11.03 -7.29
CA SER A 539 21.24 -12.37 -7.11
C SER A 539 22.76 -12.42 -7.27
N ASP A 540 23.36 -11.52 -8.04
CA ASP A 540 24.77 -11.55 -8.38
C ASP A 540 25.33 -10.13 -8.48
N ALA A 541 26.30 -9.81 -7.63
CA ALA A 541 26.94 -8.49 -7.57
C ALA A 541 27.81 -8.19 -8.81
N THR A 542 28.20 -9.23 -9.57
CA THR A 542 29.01 -9.11 -10.78
C THR A 542 28.18 -8.99 -12.06
N TYR A 543 26.85 -9.05 -11.95
CA TYR A 543 25.99 -8.94 -13.12
C TYR A 543 25.91 -7.50 -13.62
N VAL A 544 26.35 -7.28 -14.85
CA VAL A 544 26.46 -5.96 -15.49
C VAL A 544 25.46 -5.75 -16.64
N CYS A 545 24.46 -6.63 -16.78
CA CYS A 545 23.37 -6.46 -17.74
C CYS A 545 23.85 -6.24 -19.21
N GLY A 546 24.89 -6.97 -19.62
CA GLY A 546 25.39 -7.00 -21.01
C GLY A 546 26.30 -5.84 -21.42
N THR A 547 26.76 -4.98 -20.50
CA THR A 547 27.77 -3.95 -20.78
C THR A 547 29.14 -4.53 -21.16
N ASP A 548 29.39 -5.78 -20.77
CA ASP A 548 30.52 -6.63 -21.15
C ASP A 548 30.36 -7.30 -22.53
N GLY A 549 29.23 -7.09 -23.22
CA GLY A 549 28.89 -7.72 -24.49
C GLY A 549 28.31 -9.13 -24.35
N ASN A 550 28.10 -9.64 -23.13
CA ASN A 550 27.51 -10.94 -22.89
C ASN A 550 25.97 -10.88 -22.88
N PHE A 551 25.38 -11.07 -24.07
CA PHE A 551 23.92 -11.15 -24.21
C PHE A 551 23.38 -12.58 -24.22
N LYS A 552 24.20 -13.59 -24.50
CA LYS A 552 23.72 -14.95 -24.84
C LYS A 552 23.39 -15.80 -23.63
N ASP A 553 24.11 -15.60 -22.54
CA ASP A 553 24.04 -16.42 -21.34
C ASP A 553 22.78 -16.15 -20.52
N TYR A 554 22.17 -14.98 -20.69
CA TYR A 554 21.02 -14.52 -19.93
C TYR A 554 19.75 -14.48 -20.79
N ILE A 555 18.68 -15.13 -20.34
CA ILE A 555 17.41 -15.24 -21.07
C ILE A 555 16.78 -13.87 -21.35
N GLU A 556 16.88 -12.96 -20.40
CA GLU A 556 16.35 -11.61 -20.48
C GLU A 556 17.11 -10.74 -21.50
N LEU A 557 18.37 -11.06 -21.81
CA LEU A 557 19.24 -10.31 -22.73
C LEU A 557 19.40 -10.96 -24.10
N ARG A 558 19.13 -12.26 -24.24
CA ARG A 558 19.41 -13.04 -25.45
C ARG A 558 18.88 -12.43 -26.74
N ASP A 559 17.64 -11.95 -26.71
CA ASP A 559 16.99 -11.34 -27.87
C ASP A 559 17.13 -9.81 -27.91
N TRP A 560 17.75 -9.21 -26.89
CA TRP A 560 17.81 -7.76 -26.76
C TRP A 560 18.52 -7.07 -27.94
N PRO A 561 19.68 -7.55 -28.45
CA PRO A 561 20.33 -6.92 -29.61
C PRO A 561 19.45 -6.90 -30.87
N ALA A 562 18.75 -8.00 -31.15
CA ALA A 562 17.82 -8.09 -32.28
C ALA A 562 16.62 -7.15 -32.08
N PHE A 563 16.06 -7.10 -30.87
CA PHE A 563 14.96 -6.21 -30.51
C PHE A 563 15.36 -4.72 -30.61
N ALA A 564 16.54 -4.35 -30.13
CA ALA A 564 17.07 -2.99 -30.24
C ALA A 564 17.24 -2.58 -31.72
N THR A 565 17.67 -3.51 -32.57
CA THR A 565 17.81 -3.32 -34.02
C THR A 565 16.46 -3.11 -34.71
N GLU A 566 15.45 -3.91 -34.34
CA GLU A 566 14.07 -3.77 -34.84
C GLU A 566 13.48 -2.40 -34.46
N LEU A 567 13.65 -1.99 -33.20
CA LEU A 567 13.19 -0.69 -32.70
C LEU A 567 13.89 0.47 -33.42
N ARG A 568 15.21 0.38 -33.64
CA ARG A 568 15.98 1.35 -34.43
C ARG A 568 15.37 1.49 -35.83
N ASP A 569 15.13 0.38 -36.49
CA ASP A 569 14.66 0.35 -37.88
C ASP A 569 13.24 0.91 -38.02
N SER A 570 12.35 0.56 -37.09
CA SER A 570 11.00 1.13 -37.03
C SER A 570 11.06 2.64 -36.79
N PHE A 571 11.86 3.09 -35.81
CA PHE A 571 12.02 4.51 -35.51
C PHE A 571 12.60 5.30 -36.68
N PHE A 572 13.63 4.76 -37.33
CA PHE A 572 14.21 5.33 -38.54
C PHE A 572 13.17 5.47 -39.65
N THR A 573 12.38 4.42 -39.87
CA THR A 573 11.34 4.40 -40.92
C THR A 573 10.24 5.43 -40.66
N SER A 574 9.85 5.62 -39.40
CA SER A 574 8.80 6.58 -39.03
C SER A 574 9.24 8.04 -39.12
N PHE A 575 10.48 8.36 -38.70
CA PHE A 575 10.90 9.76 -38.53
C PHE A 575 11.96 10.24 -39.52
N TYR A 576 12.66 9.32 -40.19
CA TYR A 576 13.83 9.63 -41.03
C TYR A 576 13.80 9.02 -42.43
N SER A 577 12.79 8.21 -42.79
CA SER A 577 12.72 7.50 -44.08
C SER A 577 12.79 8.42 -45.31
N ASN A 578 12.22 9.62 -45.23
CA ASN A 578 12.25 10.62 -46.30
C ASN A 578 13.46 11.56 -46.26
N SER A 579 14.40 11.35 -45.32
CA SER A 579 15.56 12.19 -45.12
C SER A 579 16.81 11.58 -45.76
N GLN A 580 17.38 12.24 -46.77
CA GLN A 580 18.72 11.90 -47.29
C GLN A 580 19.85 12.16 -46.29
N THR A 581 19.52 12.75 -45.13
CA THR A 581 20.49 13.21 -44.12
C THR A 581 20.59 12.29 -42.91
N ALA A 582 19.97 11.10 -42.96
CA ALA A 582 20.06 10.10 -41.91
C ALA A 582 20.41 8.71 -42.48
N GLN A 583 21.13 7.90 -41.70
CA GLN A 583 21.53 6.55 -42.09
C GLN A 583 21.52 5.62 -40.88
N LYS A 584 21.01 4.39 -41.08
CA LYS A 584 21.12 3.30 -40.10
C LYS A 584 22.55 2.79 -40.05
N GLY A 585 23.08 2.56 -38.86
CA GLY A 585 24.42 2.03 -38.64
C GLY A 585 24.48 1.08 -37.46
N GLU A 586 25.65 0.51 -37.27
CA GLU A 586 25.96 -0.40 -36.17
C GLU A 586 27.45 -0.26 -35.84
N ILE A 587 27.79 -0.25 -34.55
CA ILE A 587 29.18 -0.25 -34.06
C ILE A 587 29.30 -1.37 -33.05
N ASN A 588 30.20 -2.33 -33.31
CA ASN A 588 30.44 -3.53 -32.50
C ASN A 588 29.18 -4.25 -32.02
N GLY A 589 28.13 -4.31 -32.84
CA GLY A 589 26.85 -4.95 -32.48
C GLY A 589 25.78 -4.01 -31.91
N LEU A 590 26.12 -2.76 -31.56
CA LEU A 590 25.16 -1.80 -31.03
C LEU A 590 24.45 -1.03 -32.16
N PRO A 591 23.10 -1.06 -32.23
CA PRO A 591 22.36 -0.34 -33.26
C PRO A 591 22.37 1.18 -33.05
N ILE A 592 22.72 1.93 -34.09
CA ILE A 592 22.82 3.39 -34.06
C ILE A 592 22.18 4.06 -35.28
N ILE A 593 21.85 5.35 -35.16
CA ILE A 593 21.38 6.18 -36.28
C ILE A 593 22.30 7.39 -36.43
N TYR A 594 22.89 7.54 -37.61
CA TYR A 594 23.60 8.75 -37.99
C TYR A 594 22.61 9.77 -38.55
N PHE A 595 22.70 11.04 -38.16
CA PHE A 595 21.80 12.10 -38.64
C PHE A 595 22.44 13.50 -38.67
N CYS A 596 21.74 14.47 -39.27
CA CYS A 596 22.11 15.89 -39.44
C CYS A 596 23.05 16.19 -40.63
N GLY A 597 22.45 16.56 -41.78
CA GLY A 597 23.11 17.08 -42.99
C GLY A 597 23.89 16.03 -43.81
N GLN A 598 24.56 16.48 -44.88
CA GLN A 598 25.42 15.62 -45.74
C GLN A 598 26.56 14.97 -44.96
N ASN A 599 27.01 15.60 -43.87
CA ASN A 599 28.16 15.14 -43.07
C ASN A 599 27.79 14.15 -41.95
N LYS A 600 26.50 13.82 -41.75
CA LYS A 600 26.02 12.78 -40.80
C LYS A 600 26.73 12.86 -39.44
N ARG A 601 26.81 14.07 -38.89
CA ARG A 601 27.68 14.39 -37.75
C ARG A 601 27.14 13.88 -36.41
N ASN A 602 25.82 13.77 -36.26
CA ASN A 602 25.22 13.37 -34.99
C ASN A 602 24.91 11.86 -34.98
N VAL A 603 24.95 11.27 -33.80
CA VAL A 603 24.68 9.83 -33.60
C VAL A 603 23.61 9.66 -32.53
N ILE A 604 22.65 8.78 -32.79
CA ILE A 604 21.67 8.28 -31.81
C ILE A 604 22.07 6.86 -31.44
N MET A 605 22.30 6.62 -30.16
CA MET A 605 22.56 5.29 -29.60
C MET A 605 21.27 4.68 -29.08
N ILE A 606 20.99 3.43 -29.47
CA ILE A 606 19.89 2.65 -28.90
C ILE A 606 20.48 1.72 -27.83
N VAL A 607 20.10 1.91 -26.57
CA VAL A 607 20.81 1.33 -25.42
C VAL A 607 19.88 0.60 -24.45
N HIS A 608 20.44 -0.26 -23.60
CA HIS A 608 19.65 -0.93 -22.56
C HIS A 608 19.27 0.09 -21.46
N PRO A 609 18.07 0.01 -20.85
CA PRO A 609 17.62 1.02 -19.89
C PRO A 609 18.41 1.11 -18.58
N PHE A 610 19.23 0.10 -18.24
CA PHE A 610 20.00 0.06 -16.99
C PHE A 610 21.45 0.54 -17.13
N TRP A 611 21.95 0.80 -18.34
CA TRP A 611 23.34 1.17 -18.54
C TRP A 611 23.63 2.61 -18.12
N ASP A 612 24.70 2.83 -17.33
CA ASP A 612 25.23 4.17 -17.05
C ASP A 612 26.14 4.61 -18.20
N LEU A 613 25.67 5.56 -18.99
CA LEU A 613 26.42 6.16 -20.10
C LEU A 613 27.03 7.52 -19.76
N ARG A 614 26.77 8.03 -18.54
CA ARG A 614 27.29 9.32 -18.09
C ARG A 614 28.68 9.16 -17.49
N ASN A 615 28.91 8.07 -16.76
CA ASN A 615 30.15 7.83 -16.04
C ASN A 615 30.71 6.44 -16.36
N ILE A 616 31.23 6.25 -17.58
CA ILE A 616 31.92 5.01 -17.93
C ILE A 616 33.27 4.97 -17.21
N ARG A 617 33.43 4.02 -16.29
CA ARG A 617 34.59 3.89 -15.39
C ARG A 617 35.43 2.64 -15.64
N GLU A 618 34.88 1.67 -16.35
CA GLU A 618 35.54 0.39 -16.66
C GLU A 618 35.77 0.24 -18.16
N ALA A 619 36.88 -0.42 -18.52
CA ALA A 619 37.17 -0.76 -19.90
C ALA A 619 36.47 -2.08 -20.25
N ASN A 620 35.32 -1.96 -20.91
CA ASN A 620 34.47 -3.07 -21.35
C ASN A 620 33.97 -2.84 -22.79
N TRP A 621 33.15 -3.76 -23.29
CA TRP A 621 32.56 -3.66 -24.62
C TRP A 621 31.77 -2.35 -24.83
N LEU A 622 30.97 -1.92 -23.86
CA LEU A 622 30.20 -0.67 -23.96
C LEU A 622 31.09 0.58 -23.99
N ALA A 623 32.19 0.58 -23.24
CA ALA A 623 33.17 1.65 -23.19
C ALA A 623 33.88 1.81 -24.54
N GLU A 624 34.28 0.69 -25.15
CA GLU A 624 34.87 0.67 -26.50
C GLU A 624 33.89 1.23 -27.54
N VAL A 625 32.64 0.77 -27.53
CA VAL A 625 31.58 1.27 -28.43
C VAL A 625 31.37 2.78 -28.23
N LYS A 626 31.30 3.24 -26.98
CA LYS A 626 31.09 4.66 -26.68
C LYS A 626 32.27 5.50 -27.12
N ALA A 627 33.50 5.04 -26.91
CA ALA A 627 34.71 5.73 -27.32
C ALA A 627 34.77 5.91 -28.85
N GLU A 628 34.43 4.86 -29.62
CA GLU A 628 34.38 4.94 -31.09
C GLU A 628 33.31 5.94 -31.57
N ILE A 629 32.14 5.97 -30.93
CA ILE A 629 31.06 6.92 -31.24
C ILE A 629 31.48 8.36 -30.89
N ASP A 630 32.16 8.56 -29.76
CA ASP A 630 32.65 9.87 -29.34
C ASP A 630 33.76 10.37 -30.27
N GLU A 631 34.68 9.51 -30.70
CA GLU A 631 35.69 9.85 -31.71
C GLU A 631 35.04 10.22 -33.06
N TYR A 632 34.06 9.43 -33.51
CA TYR A 632 33.29 9.70 -34.73
C TYR A 632 32.58 11.06 -34.69
N THR A 633 31.92 11.38 -33.56
CA THR A 633 31.16 12.63 -33.42
C THR A 633 32.06 13.83 -33.18
N THR A 634 33.14 13.69 -32.40
CA THR A 634 34.07 14.78 -32.10
C THR A 634 34.82 15.23 -33.36
N SER A 635 35.30 14.29 -34.17
CA SER A 635 35.96 14.59 -35.46
C SER A 635 35.06 15.36 -36.43
N ARG A 636 33.73 15.23 -36.29
CA ARG A 636 32.72 15.88 -37.14
C ARG A 636 31.98 17.04 -36.46
N ARG A 637 32.39 17.46 -35.25
CA ARG A 637 31.69 18.46 -34.41
C ARG A 637 30.19 18.17 -34.26
N GLY A 638 29.88 16.90 -34.06
CA GLY A 638 28.53 16.38 -33.84
C GLY A 638 28.18 16.22 -32.36
N LYS A 639 26.99 15.66 -32.12
CA LYS A 639 26.49 15.33 -30.78
C LYS A 639 26.04 13.87 -30.72
N VAL A 640 26.21 13.26 -29.54
CA VAL A 640 25.66 11.95 -29.21
C VAL A 640 24.34 12.12 -28.46
N SER A 641 23.31 11.43 -28.93
CA SER A 641 22.02 11.32 -28.26
C SER A 641 21.78 9.86 -27.88
N ILE A 642 21.10 9.65 -26.76
CA ILE A 642 20.86 8.32 -26.20
C ILE A 642 19.35 8.12 -26.11
N ILE A 643 18.89 6.96 -26.58
CA ILE A 643 17.52 6.49 -26.41
C ILE A 643 17.57 5.06 -25.88
N ASP A 644 16.89 4.80 -24.77
CA ASP A 644 16.76 3.44 -24.24
C ASP A 644 15.63 2.67 -24.94
N THR A 645 15.78 1.34 -24.98
CA THR A 645 14.80 0.45 -25.64
C THR A 645 13.42 0.45 -24.97
N PHE A 646 13.34 0.72 -23.66
CA PHE A 646 12.05 0.77 -22.95
C PHE A 646 11.17 1.92 -23.48
N ASN A 647 11.75 3.11 -23.56
CA ASN A 647 11.07 4.30 -24.06
C ASN A 647 10.82 4.24 -25.56
N LEU A 648 11.77 3.71 -26.33
CA LEU A 648 11.61 3.59 -27.78
C LEU A 648 10.46 2.65 -28.17
N HIS A 649 10.32 1.54 -27.43
CA HIS A 649 9.24 0.59 -27.66
C HIS A 649 7.85 1.16 -27.38
N ARG A 650 7.71 1.97 -26.32
CA ARG A 650 6.40 2.42 -25.80
C ARG A 650 6.00 3.82 -26.24
N ARG A 651 6.98 4.72 -26.44
CA ARG A 651 6.77 6.15 -26.70
C ARG A 651 7.75 6.71 -27.74
N PRO A 652 7.79 6.15 -28.96
CA PRO A 652 8.72 6.60 -30.00
C PRO A 652 8.56 8.10 -30.36
N GLY A 653 7.33 8.63 -30.35
CA GLY A 653 7.10 10.06 -30.58
C GLY A 653 7.74 10.97 -29.53
N TRP A 654 7.68 10.59 -28.25
CA TRP A 654 8.34 11.32 -27.16
C TRP A 654 9.87 11.27 -27.28
N CYS A 655 10.42 10.13 -27.71
CA CYS A 655 11.84 10.00 -27.99
C CYS A 655 12.27 10.95 -29.11
N TYR A 656 11.48 11.06 -30.19
CA TYR A 656 11.75 12.01 -31.27
C TYR A 656 11.66 13.48 -30.79
N GLU A 657 10.61 13.83 -30.04
CA GLU A 657 10.44 15.16 -29.45
C GLU A 657 11.67 15.56 -28.61
N ARG A 658 12.15 14.65 -27.75
CA ARG A 658 13.35 14.85 -26.92
C ARG A 658 14.63 15.07 -27.72
N LEU A 659 14.70 14.57 -28.96
CA LEU A 659 15.82 14.81 -29.87
C LEU A 659 15.70 16.16 -30.59
N VAL A 660 14.49 16.64 -30.87
CA VAL A 660 14.24 17.87 -31.65
C VAL A 660 14.25 19.14 -30.78
N ILE A 661 13.78 19.07 -29.53
CA ILE A 661 13.72 20.22 -28.60
C ILE A 661 15.12 20.66 -28.09
N ARG A 662 16.19 19.94 -28.44
CA ARG A 662 17.56 20.14 -27.93
C ARG A 662 18.40 21.18 -28.66
#